data_AF-A0A972XYH8-F1
#
_entry.id   AF-A0A972XYH8-F1
#
_cell.length_a   1.000
_cell.length_b   1.000
_cell.length_c   1.000
_cell.angle_alpha   90.00
_cell.angle_beta   90.00
_cell.angle_gamma   90.00
#
_symmetry.space_group_name_H-M   'P 1'
#
loop_
_entity.id
_entity.type
_entity.pdbx_description
1 polymer ?
#
loop_
_entity_poly.entity_id
_entity_poly.type
_entity_poly.pdbx_seq_one_letter_code
_entity_poly.pdbx_strand_id
1 'polypeptide(L)'
;MRKLGTLILVLLLFASCQMDDFDTSLTNNQGQSDIAFQDNFGGITSANFIGKVQDSNGNSLSGVQITLGASATTTDHNGVFVLNNAEVYEKFAYLKASKDGYINGSRAVVPVPNGTNDIQITLLPKTVVGSVNSGATSSVSLGDSKVSFSGAFIDANGNPYNGQVDVVMHYLQPNQQSTFEQMPGMLLAQNSTNDAQTLETYGMLLVNLYSPSGEALNIAENSPATLEFPVDTSQTSSAPEIIPLWFFDEAVGYWKEEGQAVKTGSKYIGDVNHFSWWNCDLPGDMINFCFELDIENYDGANFYFKIIRSNNDQTIYTGFTNDIGQECGMIPLNEEVEIQIFDLVCSDQIIHSQVLGPYTTDTSITISIPELPSASMIVNFIGQALNCDGDIVTNGYLIIQGDSPSQLYSITDGIINFAYQYCAQGNYEVTVLDLDTNFASDSISINLNNDLIELDTISVCDNPLGGIYVGDVILRTQNDINSFGLFGYTEVQGSLRIGDYYVTQNSDINDITPLSSLTSITNLLAIQSNPQLVSLNGLQNLNSDINQLWVLNNSQLVNLDGLSVVNTDIYEIRIVNNNSLLSLTSFPNLQSATRVEFQDNILLNDISGIETIASLELLYIDGNDSLTSLNSFSNLTSLEGCNIRRSNLISNLEGLENIASLQYLRIEQNDVLNSISALSNLNSIESSIVIRNCPSLTSLSGLEGCTSLVQNLEINNNNSLIDVSALNSVNSIGGSLIIHSNPLIENIPNFYGLTSLDQLKITNNQSLINLNGLNDLSHVEFGVLINFNESLTSIESLNNLNSINGILYIGSNNSLSSLSGLESLALLTNAYIGVLYSDTSMSVPNNNLSDFCALTNLFTNGTYGDVYIDNNAYNPTVQDIIDGNCSN
;
A
#
# COMPACT_ATOMS: atom_id res chain seq x y z
N MET A 1 10.67 -14.35 -51.42
CA MET A 1 11.97 -13.65 -51.55
C MET A 1 11.74 -12.15 -51.46
N ARG A 2 12.38 -11.50 -50.47
CA ARG A 2 12.67 -10.04 -50.28
C ARG A 2 11.47 -9.10 -50.13
N LYS A 3 11.21 -8.47 -48.97
CA LYS A 3 11.95 -7.51 -48.09
C LYS A 3 11.53 -6.04 -48.34
N LEU A 4 11.01 -5.43 -47.26
CA LEU A 4 11.15 -4.04 -46.78
C LEU A 4 10.56 -2.86 -47.59
N GLY A 5 9.82 -1.98 -46.91
CA GLY A 5 9.50 -0.62 -47.38
C GLY A 5 8.33 0.05 -46.66
N THR A 6 8.65 0.78 -45.60
CA THR A 6 7.85 1.55 -44.63
C THR A 6 6.99 2.70 -45.22
N LEU A 7 5.99 3.14 -44.43
CA LEU A 7 5.70 4.54 -44.03
C LEU A 7 4.29 5.15 -44.37
N ILE A 8 3.58 5.54 -43.30
CA ILE A 8 2.62 6.65 -43.13
C ILE A 8 1.21 6.55 -43.76
N LEU A 9 0.18 6.34 -42.93
CA LEU A 9 -0.70 7.40 -42.35
C LEU A 9 -1.97 6.74 -41.78
N VAL A 10 -1.97 6.41 -40.49
CA VAL A 10 -3.21 6.16 -39.71
C VAL A 10 -3.37 7.37 -38.82
N LEU A 11 -4.32 8.21 -39.18
CA LEU A 11 -4.79 9.35 -38.39
C LEU A 11 -6.30 9.12 -38.22
N LEU A 12 -6.78 9.33 -36.98
CA LEU A 12 -8.17 9.25 -36.51
C LEU A 12 -8.61 7.91 -35.91
N LEU A 13 -8.01 7.56 -34.77
CA LEU A 13 -8.73 6.93 -33.63
C LEU A 13 -8.11 7.45 -32.33
N PHE A 14 -8.50 8.66 -31.93
CA PHE A 14 -8.34 9.15 -30.56
C PHE A 14 -9.72 9.19 -29.91
N ALA A 15 -9.90 8.44 -28.82
CA ALA A 15 -10.77 8.70 -27.66
C ALA A 15 -11.18 7.37 -27.00
N SER A 16 -10.43 6.92 -25.98
CA SER A 16 -10.98 6.33 -24.74
C SER A 16 -9.85 6.01 -23.76
N CYS A 17 -9.44 7.00 -22.96
CA CYS A 17 -9.01 6.77 -21.59
C CYS A 17 -9.97 7.58 -20.73
N GLN A 18 -10.77 6.91 -19.90
CA GLN A 18 -11.56 7.56 -18.86
C GLN A 18 -10.58 8.11 -17.82
N MET A 19 -10.47 9.44 -17.78
CA MET A 19 -10.22 10.14 -16.54
C MET A 19 -11.47 9.94 -15.68
N ASP A 20 -11.34 9.60 -14.41
CA ASP A 20 -12.46 9.76 -13.49
C ASP A 20 -12.85 11.24 -13.53
N ASP A 21 -14.12 11.48 -13.87
CA ASP A 21 -14.68 12.75 -14.34
C ASP A 21 -14.38 13.92 -13.38
N PHE A 22 -13.25 14.59 -13.60
CA PHE A 22 -13.20 16.04 -13.51
C PHE A 22 -13.63 16.57 -14.87
N ASP A 23 -14.85 17.07 -14.92
CA ASP A 23 -15.35 17.84 -16.07
C ASP A 23 -14.44 19.05 -16.29
N THR A 24 -13.46 18.86 -17.16
CA THR A 24 -12.54 19.89 -17.66
C THR A 24 -13.10 20.55 -18.92
N SER A 25 -14.40 20.39 -19.18
CA SER A 25 -15.06 21.16 -20.22
C SER A 25 -15.43 22.56 -19.69
N LEU A 26 -14.63 23.56 -20.08
CA LEU A 26 -15.15 24.91 -20.27
C LEU A 26 -16.13 24.90 -21.46
N THR A 27 -17.25 24.18 -21.35
CA THR A 27 -18.38 24.30 -22.28
C THR A 27 -19.72 24.11 -21.56
N ASN A 28 -20.33 25.24 -21.19
CA ASN A 28 -21.77 25.51 -21.33
C ASN A 28 -22.75 24.43 -20.82
N ASN A 29 -22.69 24.10 -19.53
CA ASN A 29 -23.87 23.67 -18.77
C ASN A 29 -24.19 24.62 -17.61
N GLN A 30 -23.72 25.86 -17.68
CA GLN A 30 -24.24 26.93 -16.83
C GLN A 30 -25.68 27.20 -17.22
N GLY A 31 -26.59 27.13 -16.25
CA GLY A 31 -27.96 27.56 -16.47
C GLY A 31 -27.95 29.01 -16.98
N GLN A 32 -28.97 29.41 -17.73
CA GLN A 32 -29.11 30.79 -18.19
C GLN A 32 -29.06 31.81 -17.03
N SER A 33 -29.39 31.38 -15.81
CA SER A 33 -29.27 32.09 -14.55
C SER A 33 -27.82 32.28 -14.05
N ASP A 34 -26.96 31.27 -14.19
CA ASP A 34 -25.54 31.35 -13.76
C ASP A 34 -24.75 32.31 -14.66
N ILE A 35 -25.09 32.37 -15.96
CA ILE A 35 -24.48 33.32 -16.91
C ILE A 35 -24.83 34.77 -16.52
N ALA A 36 -26.08 35.02 -16.11
CA ALA A 36 -26.50 36.36 -15.66
C ALA A 36 -25.86 36.76 -14.32
N PHE A 37 -25.54 35.79 -13.45
CA PHE A 37 -24.87 36.06 -12.18
C PHE A 37 -23.41 36.48 -12.36
N GLN A 38 -22.72 35.94 -13.37
CA GLN A 38 -21.33 36.28 -13.67
C GLN A 38 -21.12 37.74 -14.09
N ASP A 39 -22.18 38.45 -14.50
CA ASP A 39 -22.10 39.88 -14.77
C ASP A 39 -21.59 40.67 -13.54
N ASN A 40 -21.73 40.12 -12.32
CA ASN A 40 -21.20 40.70 -11.09
C ASN A 40 -19.66 40.58 -10.95
N PHE A 41 -19.01 39.71 -11.73
CA PHE A 41 -17.58 39.41 -11.59
C PHE A 41 -16.67 40.37 -12.38
N GLY A 42 -17.23 41.22 -13.23
CA GLY A 42 -16.47 42.13 -14.08
C GLY A 42 -15.84 41.44 -15.30
N GLY A 43 -14.90 42.11 -15.95
CA GLY A 43 -14.20 41.59 -17.11
C GLY A 43 -13.21 40.46 -16.78
N ILE A 44 -12.67 39.83 -17.82
CA ILE A 44 -11.53 38.90 -17.67
C ILE A 44 -10.25 39.72 -17.52
N THR A 45 -9.40 39.33 -16.57
CA THR A 45 -8.08 39.88 -16.30
C THR A 45 -7.07 38.75 -16.00
N SER A 46 -5.81 39.10 -15.76
CA SER A 46 -4.78 38.15 -15.33
C SER A 46 -4.21 38.56 -13.98
N ALA A 47 -3.93 37.60 -13.11
CA ALA A 47 -3.30 37.84 -11.82
C ALA A 47 -2.36 36.69 -11.43
N ASN A 48 -1.41 36.98 -10.53
CA ASN A 48 -0.52 35.99 -9.94
C ASN A 48 -1.06 35.52 -8.59
N PHE A 49 -0.83 34.24 -8.26
CA PHE A 49 -1.23 33.65 -6.99
C PHE A 49 -0.07 32.83 -6.42
N ILE A 50 0.18 32.98 -5.13
CA ILE A 50 1.01 32.08 -4.35
C ILE A 50 0.19 31.61 -3.16
N GLY A 51 0.38 30.38 -2.73
CA GLY A 51 -0.35 29.92 -1.57
C GLY A 51 0.22 28.73 -0.87
N LYS A 52 -0.26 28.53 0.36
CA LYS A 52 0.10 27.42 1.24
C LYS A 52 -1.12 26.57 1.54
N VAL A 53 -0.96 25.27 1.41
CA VAL A 53 -1.94 24.27 1.84
C VAL A 53 -1.45 23.58 3.10
N GLN A 54 -2.32 23.51 4.09
CA GLN A 54 -2.04 22.89 5.39
C GLN A 54 -3.20 22.04 5.89
N ASP A 55 -2.94 21.16 6.86
CA ASP A 55 -3.99 20.46 7.60
C ASP A 55 -4.57 21.33 8.73
N SER A 56 -5.59 20.82 9.42
CA SER A 56 -6.23 21.50 10.55
C SER A 56 -5.32 21.74 11.76
N ASN A 57 -4.11 21.17 11.78
CA ASN A 57 -3.10 21.39 12.82
C ASN A 57 -2.01 22.39 12.39
N GLY A 58 -2.08 22.93 11.17
CA GLY A 58 -1.09 23.84 10.60
C GLY A 58 0.11 23.14 9.95
N ASN A 59 0.08 21.82 9.76
CA ASN A 59 1.15 21.11 9.06
C ASN A 59 1.01 21.32 7.55
N SER A 60 2.10 21.67 6.87
CA SER A 60 2.15 21.77 5.41
C SER A 60 1.77 20.45 4.73
N LEU A 61 0.97 20.54 3.65
CA LEU A 61 0.55 19.39 2.86
C LEU A 61 1.14 19.42 1.46
N SER A 62 2.02 18.47 1.17
CA SER A 62 2.62 18.30 -0.16
C SER A 62 1.75 17.50 -1.14
N GLY A 63 1.97 17.67 -2.44
CA GLY A 63 1.28 16.93 -3.50
C GLY A 63 -0.24 17.18 -3.56
N VAL A 64 -0.72 18.30 -3.02
CA VAL A 64 -2.11 18.73 -3.12
C VAL A 64 -2.33 19.30 -4.52
N GLN A 65 -3.35 18.82 -5.22
CA GLN A 65 -3.74 19.35 -6.54
C GLN A 65 -4.45 20.69 -6.39
N ILE A 66 -3.97 21.72 -7.08
CA ILE A 66 -4.54 23.07 -7.09
C ILE A 66 -5.07 23.39 -8.48
N THR A 67 -6.28 23.95 -8.56
CA THR A 67 -6.89 24.41 -9.83
C THR A 67 -7.48 25.81 -9.69
N LEU A 68 -7.35 26.62 -10.74
CA LEU A 68 -7.91 27.96 -10.89
C LEU A 68 -8.24 28.19 -12.37
N GLY A 69 -9.53 28.13 -12.73
CA GLY A 69 -9.94 28.19 -14.14
C GLY A 69 -9.27 27.09 -14.97
N ALA A 70 -8.54 27.47 -16.03
CA ALA A 70 -7.77 26.55 -16.87
C ALA A 70 -6.36 26.23 -16.31
N SER A 71 -5.92 26.92 -15.27
CA SER A 71 -4.59 26.73 -14.66
C SER A 71 -4.64 25.66 -13.57
N ALA A 72 -3.60 24.82 -13.49
CA ALA A 72 -3.46 23.80 -12.46
C ALA A 72 -1.99 23.62 -12.06
N THR A 73 -1.76 23.25 -10.81
CA THR A 73 -0.42 22.96 -10.24
C THR A 73 -0.55 22.03 -9.04
N THR A 74 0.57 21.62 -8.44
CA THR A 74 0.60 20.83 -7.20
C THR A 74 1.44 21.50 -6.13
N THR A 75 1.11 21.28 -4.85
CA THR A 75 1.95 21.77 -3.77
C THR A 75 3.27 20.99 -3.65
N ASP A 76 4.33 21.70 -3.29
CA ASP A 76 5.65 21.13 -3.02
C ASP A 76 5.76 20.52 -1.60
N HIS A 77 6.96 20.12 -1.16
CA HIS A 77 7.18 19.57 0.20
C HIS A 77 6.78 20.54 1.33
N ASN A 78 6.88 21.85 1.10
CA ASN A 78 6.50 22.88 2.06
C ASN A 78 5.01 23.21 2.01
N GLY A 79 4.24 22.52 1.17
CA GLY A 79 2.81 22.74 0.96
C GLY A 79 2.52 23.99 0.13
N VAL A 80 3.50 24.50 -0.62
CA VAL A 80 3.40 25.76 -1.37
C VAL A 80 3.05 25.50 -2.83
N PHE A 81 2.20 26.35 -3.41
CA PHE A 81 1.90 26.40 -4.83
C PHE A 81 2.07 27.81 -5.40
N VAL A 82 2.38 27.91 -6.69
CA VAL A 82 2.47 29.17 -7.44
C VAL A 82 1.68 29.03 -8.75
N LEU A 83 0.91 30.06 -9.10
CA LEU A 83 0.18 30.18 -10.36
C LEU A 83 0.40 31.59 -10.92
N ASN A 84 1.21 31.68 -11.97
CA ASN A 84 1.54 32.96 -12.62
C ASN A 84 0.60 33.24 -13.80
N ASN A 85 0.21 34.51 -13.96
CA ASN A 85 -0.62 35.01 -15.05
C ASN A 85 -1.91 34.19 -15.27
N ALA A 86 -2.57 33.78 -14.19
CA ALA A 86 -3.80 33.02 -14.28
C ALA A 86 -4.95 33.90 -14.78
N GLU A 87 -5.72 33.41 -15.75
CA GLU A 87 -6.90 34.09 -16.29
C GLU A 87 -8.06 33.98 -15.29
N VAL A 88 -8.54 35.12 -14.81
CA VAL A 88 -9.55 35.26 -13.75
C VAL A 88 -10.50 36.41 -14.05
N TYR A 89 -11.57 36.59 -13.27
CA TYR A 89 -12.42 37.78 -13.38
C TYR A 89 -11.92 38.90 -12.46
N GLU A 90 -12.15 40.16 -12.87
CA GLU A 90 -11.75 41.36 -12.11
C GLU A 90 -12.22 41.36 -10.65
N LYS A 91 -13.34 40.72 -10.35
CA LYS A 91 -13.96 40.67 -9.02
C LYS A 91 -14.12 39.26 -8.47
N PHE A 92 -13.59 38.24 -9.13
CA PHE A 92 -13.75 36.85 -8.69
C PHE A 92 -12.67 35.91 -9.26
N ALA A 93 -11.92 35.28 -8.37
CA ALA A 93 -11.02 34.16 -8.67
C ALA A 93 -11.34 33.01 -7.72
N TYR A 94 -11.49 31.79 -8.24
CA TYR A 94 -11.88 30.61 -7.46
C TYR A 94 -10.86 29.47 -7.58
N LEU A 95 -10.21 29.15 -6.47
CA LEU A 95 -9.19 28.13 -6.33
C LEU A 95 -9.76 26.89 -5.63
N LYS A 96 -9.44 25.70 -6.14
CA LYS A 96 -9.76 24.41 -5.49
C LYS A 96 -8.49 23.66 -5.14
N ALA A 97 -8.51 22.96 -4.01
CA ALA A 97 -7.44 22.11 -3.51
C ALA A 97 -7.98 20.69 -3.25
N SER A 98 -7.32 19.67 -3.80
CA SER A 98 -7.73 18.27 -3.65
C SER A 98 -6.56 17.38 -3.27
N LYS A 99 -6.79 16.49 -2.29
CA LYS A 99 -5.85 15.46 -1.86
C LYS A 99 -6.61 14.28 -1.26
N ASP A 100 -6.19 13.07 -1.59
CA ASP A 100 -6.76 11.86 -1.01
C ASP A 100 -6.66 11.83 0.52
N GLY A 101 -7.68 11.30 1.17
CA GLY A 101 -7.82 11.34 2.64
C GLY A 101 -8.31 12.68 3.20
N TYR A 102 -8.40 13.74 2.40
CA TYR A 102 -8.93 15.04 2.79
C TYR A 102 -10.23 15.38 2.04
N ILE A 103 -11.06 16.21 2.66
CA ILE A 103 -12.19 16.90 2.02
C ILE A 103 -11.60 17.95 1.08
N ASN A 104 -12.21 18.15 -0.09
CA ASN A 104 -11.80 19.19 -1.02
C ASN A 104 -11.85 20.57 -0.33
N GLY A 105 -10.74 21.30 -0.37
CA GLY A 105 -10.66 22.68 0.10
C GLY A 105 -10.86 23.65 -1.06
N SER A 106 -11.26 24.89 -0.77
CA SER A 106 -11.32 25.92 -1.80
C SER A 106 -11.29 27.33 -1.22
N ARG A 107 -10.91 28.31 -2.06
CA ARG A 107 -10.93 29.73 -1.75
C ARG A 107 -11.42 30.54 -2.92
N ALA A 108 -12.16 31.59 -2.64
CA ALA A 108 -12.46 32.61 -3.62
C ALA A 108 -11.96 33.95 -3.11
N VAL A 109 -11.40 34.77 -4.01
CA VAL A 109 -10.87 36.10 -3.69
C VAL A 109 -11.23 37.11 -4.78
N VAL A 110 -11.17 38.41 -4.46
CA VAL A 110 -11.17 39.48 -5.46
C VAL A 110 -9.71 39.72 -5.85
N PRO A 111 -9.30 39.36 -7.08
CA PRO A 111 -7.88 39.36 -7.43
C PRO A 111 -7.34 40.78 -7.60
N VAL A 112 -6.11 41.01 -7.13
CA VAL A 112 -5.34 42.23 -7.37
C VAL A 112 -4.39 41.99 -8.56
N PRO A 113 -4.56 42.65 -9.73
CA PRO A 113 -3.80 42.33 -10.94
C PRO A 113 -2.35 42.82 -10.96
N ASN A 114 -2.01 43.83 -10.16
CA ASN A 114 -0.69 44.48 -10.16
C ASN A 114 0.26 43.97 -9.05
N GLY A 115 -0.08 42.86 -8.42
CA GLY A 115 0.69 42.21 -7.36
C GLY A 115 0.44 40.70 -7.34
N THR A 116 0.79 40.06 -6.23
CA THR A 116 0.62 38.62 -6.02
C THR A 116 -0.46 38.37 -4.98
N ASN A 117 -1.42 37.50 -5.29
CA ASN A 117 -2.52 37.18 -4.39
C ASN A 117 -2.11 36.01 -3.48
N ASP A 118 -2.02 36.28 -2.18
CA ASP A 118 -1.63 35.29 -1.17
C ASP A 118 -2.83 34.44 -0.72
N ILE A 119 -2.71 33.12 -0.88
CA ILE A 119 -3.81 32.18 -0.65
C ILE A 119 -3.42 31.17 0.43
N GLN A 120 -4.24 31.06 1.47
CA GLN A 120 -4.12 29.99 2.46
C GLN A 120 -5.33 29.06 2.37
N ILE A 121 -5.08 27.76 2.16
CA ILE A 121 -6.12 26.72 2.12
C ILE A 121 -5.84 25.69 3.23
N THR A 122 -6.83 25.49 4.10
CA THR A 122 -6.78 24.42 5.11
C THR A 122 -7.60 23.23 4.63
N LEU A 123 -6.97 22.06 4.48
CA LEU A 123 -7.66 20.82 4.16
C LEU A 123 -8.09 20.09 5.43
N LEU A 124 -9.36 19.69 5.45
CA LEU A 124 -9.97 18.97 6.56
C LEU A 124 -9.87 17.46 6.32
N PRO A 125 -9.42 16.65 7.28
CA PRO A 125 -9.33 15.21 7.10
C PRO A 125 -10.72 14.58 6.94
N LYS A 126 -10.85 13.55 6.09
CA LYS A 126 -12.08 12.75 5.91
C LYS A 126 -12.32 11.85 7.13
N THR A 127 -12.70 12.46 8.25
CA THR A 127 -12.96 11.75 9.50
C THR A 127 -14.41 11.28 9.56
N VAL A 128 -14.62 9.97 9.57
CA VAL A 128 -15.96 9.38 9.74
C VAL A 128 -16.44 9.64 11.17
N VAL A 129 -17.51 10.40 11.32
CA VAL A 129 -18.13 10.75 12.60
C VAL A 129 -19.09 9.64 13.06
N GLY A 130 -19.69 8.92 12.12
CA GLY A 130 -20.52 7.75 12.38
C GLY A 130 -20.96 7.08 11.09
N SER A 131 -21.59 5.92 11.20
CA SER A 131 -22.12 5.18 10.05
C SER A 131 -23.61 4.88 10.23
N VAL A 132 -24.35 4.91 9.13
CA VAL A 132 -25.79 4.60 9.07
C VAL A 132 -26.06 3.53 8.01
N ASN A 133 -27.26 2.97 7.99
CA ASN A 133 -27.66 1.99 6.98
C ASN A 133 -28.83 2.51 6.14
N SER A 134 -28.82 2.18 4.84
CA SER A 134 -29.94 2.41 3.94
C SER A 134 -31.21 1.67 4.42
N GLY A 135 -32.38 2.25 4.16
CA GLY A 135 -33.69 1.66 4.43
C GLY A 135 -34.32 1.99 5.80
N ALA A 136 -33.66 2.78 6.65
CA ALA A 136 -34.22 3.21 7.94
C ALA A 136 -33.83 4.65 8.30
N THR A 137 -34.67 5.29 9.12
CA THR A 137 -34.36 6.60 9.69
C THR A 137 -33.20 6.49 10.67
N SER A 138 -32.24 7.42 10.59
CA SER A 138 -31.04 7.41 11.41
C SER A 138 -30.52 8.83 11.63
N SER A 139 -29.56 9.01 12.54
CA SER A 139 -28.93 10.31 12.74
C SER A 139 -27.49 10.17 13.20
N VAL A 140 -26.65 11.15 12.86
CA VAL A 140 -25.26 11.28 13.33
C VAL A 140 -25.09 12.68 13.92
N SER A 141 -24.40 12.76 15.06
CA SER A 141 -24.15 14.00 15.80
C SER A 141 -22.66 14.30 15.88
N LEU A 142 -22.30 15.58 15.72
CA LEU A 142 -20.98 16.13 15.95
C LEU A 142 -21.10 17.31 16.92
N GLY A 143 -20.79 17.09 18.19
CA GLY A 143 -21.06 18.09 19.24
C GLY A 143 -22.56 18.42 19.29
N ASP A 144 -22.89 19.71 19.18
CA ASP A 144 -24.29 20.19 19.16
C ASP A 144 -24.93 20.18 17.76
N SER A 145 -24.13 19.95 16.71
CA SER A 145 -24.59 19.82 15.33
C SER A 145 -25.05 18.39 15.04
N LYS A 146 -26.04 18.23 14.15
CA LYS A 146 -26.62 16.92 13.85
C LYS A 146 -27.21 16.85 12.44
N VAL A 147 -27.10 15.68 11.82
CA VAL A 147 -27.83 15.31 10.59
C VAL A 147 -28.76 14.14 10.89
N SER A 148 -29.99 14.21 10.41
CA SER A 148 -30.99 13.14 10.50
C SER A 148 -31.43 12.73 9.10
N PHE A 149 -31.38 11.43 8.80
CA PHE A 149 -31.68 10.86 7.50
C PHE A 149 -33.02 10.13 7.52
N SER A 150 -33.76 10.23 6.40
CA SER A 150 -34.96 9.45 6.15
C SER A 150 -34.65 8.01 5.67
N GLY A 151 -33.42 7.76 5.18
CA GLY A 151 -32.87 6.42 4.92
C GLY A 151 -32.69 6.02 3.46
N ALA A 152 -32.97 6.88 2.48
CA ALA A 152 -32.69 6.60 1.06
C ALA A 152 -31.45 7.35 0.57
N PHE A 153 -30.51 6.60 -0.01
CA PHE A 153 -29.22 7.11 -0.50
C PHE A 153 -29.04 6.74 -1.98
N ILE A 154 -28.19 7.49 -2.68
CA ILE A 154 -27.85 7.29 -4.09
C ILE A 154 -26.33 7.35 -4.29
N ASP A 155 -25.85 6.66 -5.32
CA ASP A 155 -24.49 6.80 -5.82
C ASP A 155 -24.30 8.07 -6.68
N ALA A 156 -23.07 8.33 -7.13
CA ALA A 156 -22.76 9.47 -7.99
C ALA A 156 -23.51 9.48 -9.33
N ASN A 157 -24.00 8.34 -9.80
CA ASN A 157 -24.79 8.20 -11.02
C ASN A 157 -26.31 8.37 -10.77
N GLY A 158 -26.72 8.59 -9.53
CA GLY A 158 -28.11 8.70 -9.12
C GLY A 158 -28.84 7.37 -8.91
N ASN A 159 -28.14 6.23 -8.92
CA ASN A 159 -28.76 4.93 -8.66
C ASN A 159 -29.00 4.72 -7.16
N PRO A 160 -30.08 4.02 -6.75
CA PRO A 160 -30.32 3.71 -5.35
C PRO A 160 -29.19 2.89 -4.71
N TYR A 161 -28.63 3.40 -3.61
CA TYR A 161 -27.60 2.72 -2.82
C TYR A 161 -28.22 1.98 -1.63
N ASN A 162 -27.90 0.69 -1.52
CA ASN A 162 -28.44 -0.22 -0.51
C ASN A 162 -27.30 -0.85 0.30
N GLY A 163 -26.71 -0.08 1.21
CA GLY A 163 -25.61 -0.53 2.06
C GLY A 163 -25.39 0.36 3.28
N GLN A 164 -24.27 0.13 3.94
CA GLN A 164 -23.74 1.02 4.98
C GLN A 164 -23.27 2.32 4.33
N VAL A 165 -23.52 3.44 4.99
CA VAL A 165 -23.10 4.79 4.61
C VAL A 165 -22.28 5.37 5.73
N ASP A 166 -21.02 5.69 5.46
CA ASP A 166 -20.13 6.39 6.37
C ASP A 166 -20.37 7.90 6.24
N VAL A 167 -20.54 8.56 7.37
CA VAL A 167 -20.93 9.97 7.46
C VAL A 167 -19.75 10.78 7.98
N VAL A 168 -19.23 11.66 7.14
CA VAL A 168 -18.21 12.65 7.48
C VAL A 168 -18.92 13.98 7.75
N MET A 169 -18.63 14.61 8.89
CA MET A 169 -19.22 15.90 9.24
C MET A 169 -18.14 16.86 9.75
N HIS A 170 -18.31 18.17 9.47
CA HIS A 170 -17.50 19.22 10.06
C HIS A 170 -18.34 20.47 10.31
N TYR A 171 -18.20 21.10 11.48
CA TYR A 171 -18.94 22.31 11.83
C TYR A 171 -17.98 23.50 11.98
N LEU A 172 -18.27 24.60 11.31
CA LEU A 172 -17.53 25.86 11.44
C LEU A 172 -18.38 26.85 12.23
N GLN A 173 -17.83 27.27 13.38
CA GLN A 173 -18.47 28.21 14.28
C GLN A 173 -18.35 29.65 13.75
N PRO A 174 -19.40 30.47 13.78
CA PRO A 174 -19.32 31.86 13.32
C PRO A 174 -18.32 32.67 14.15
N ASN A 175 -17.80 33.76 13.56
CA ASN A 175 -16.88 34.72 14.21
C ASN A 175 -15.52 34.15 14.68
N GLN A 176 -15.17 32.92 14.32
CA GLN A 176 -13.84 32.35 14.58
C GLN A 176 -12.90 32.59 13.40
N GLN A 177 -11.64 32.94 13.67
CA GLN A 177 -10.61 33.06 12.61
C GLN A 177 -10.49 31.76 11.80
N SER A 178 -10.44 30.62 12.49
CA SER A 178 -10.35 29.30 11.86
C SER A 178 -11.50 29.00 10.90
N THR A 179 -12.68 29.61 11.08
CA THR A 179 -13.79 29.47 10.14
C THR A 179 -13.48 30.11 8.80
N PHE A 180 -12.92 31.32 8.78
CA PHE A 180 -12.52 31.99 7.54
C PHE A 180 -11.30 31.30 6.89
N GLU A 181 -10.46 30.65 7.70
CA GLU A 181 -9.35 29.81 7.22
C GLU A 181 -9.78 28.39 6.78
N GLN A 182 -11.04 27.98 6.94
CA GLN A 182 -11.50 26.62 6.59
C GLN A 182 -12.69 26.62 5.64
N MET A 183 -13.51 27.66 5.65
CA MET A 183 -14.73 27.75 4.84
C MET A 183 -14.44 27.67 3.34
N PRO A 184 -15.32 27.05 2.54
CA PRO A 184 -15.14 27.04 1.09
C PRO A 184 -15.40 28.43 0.49
N GLY A 185 -14.69 28.75 -0.59
CA GLY A 185 -14.91 29.97 -1.36
C GLY A 185 -14.77 31.26 -0.55
N MET A 186 -15.78 32.13 -0.65
CA MET A 186 -15.96 33.37 0.11
C MET A 186 -17.45 33.53 0.46
N LEU A 187 -17.83 34.51 1.29
CA LEU A 187 -19.23 34.79 1.66
C LEU A 187 -20.00 35.57 0.56
N LEU A 188 -19.82 35.15 -0.70
CA LEU A 188 -20.56 35.62 -1.87
C LEU A 188 -21.63 34.60 -2.24
N ALA A 189 -22.85 35.08 -2.43
CA ALA A 189 -23.99 34.21 -2.69
C ALA A 189 -24.90 34.71 -3.81
N GLN A 190 -25.56 33.75 -4.45
CA GLN A 190 -26.65 33.94 -5.38
C GLN A 190 -27.97 33.62 -4.69
N ASN A 191 -28.84 34.62 -4.54
CA ASN A 191 -30.17 34.41 -3.95
C ASN A 191 -31.13 33.73 -4.95
N SER A 192 -32.33 33.39 -4.48
CA SER A 192 -33.38 32.75 -5.29
C SER A 192 -33.90 33.59 -6.48
N THR A 193 -33.62 34.90 -6.52
CA THR A 193 -33.91 35.79 -7.65
C THR A 193 -32.72 36.00 -8.60
N ASN A 194 -31.59 35.35 -8.34
CA ASN A 194 -30.29 35.47 -9.03
C ASN A 194 -29.53 36.78 -8.77
N ASP A 195 -29.89 37.52 -7.72
CA ASP A 195 -29.14 38.70 -7.30
C ASP A 195 -27.95 38.29 -6.41
N ALA A 196 -26.85 39.03 -6.55
CA ALA A 196 -25.66 38.84 -5.71
C ALA A 196 -25.88 39.42 -4.31
N GLN A 197 -25.50 38.65 -3.30
CA GLN A 197 -25.62 38.97 -1.89
C GLN A 197 -24.31 38.62 -1.17
N THR A 198 -23.97 39.39 -0.14
CA THR A 198 -23.01 38.95 0.87
C THR A 198 -23.75 38.21 1.98
N LEU A 199 -23.08 37.28 2.66
CA LEU A 199 -23.66 36.50 3.73
C LEU A 199 -23.12 36.91 5.11
N GLU A 200 -24.02 37.08 6.07
CA GLU A 200 -23.71 37.16 7.50
C GLU A 200 -23.91 35.77 8.13
N THR A 201 -22.82 35.11 8.54
CA THR A 201 -22.88 33.70 8.95
C THR A 201 -23.30 33.43 10.38
N TYR A 202 -24.22 32.48 10.56
CA TYR A 202 -24.58 31.90 11.88
C TYR A 202 -24.05 30.46 12.05
N GLY A 203 -23.27 29.95 11.10
CA GLY A 203 -22.57 28.67 11.20
C GLY A 203 -22.72 27.78 9.97
N MET A 204 -21.64 27.09 9.63
CA MET A 204 -21.56 26.19 8.46
C MET A 204 -21.44 24.74 8.90
N LEU A 205 -22.11 23.84 8.18
CA LEU A 205 -22.05 22.40 8.41
C LEU A 205 -21.77 21.69 7.08
N LEU A 206 -20.64 20.99 7.03
CA LEU A 206 -20.36 20.01 6.01
C LEU A 206 -20.95 18.67 6.41
N VAL A 207 -21.58 17.98 5.44
CA VAL A 207 -21.89 16.56 5.54
C VAL A 207 -21.50 15.91 4.23
N ASN A 208 -20.60 14.92 4.24
CA ASN A 208 -20.31 14.09 3.08
C ASN A 208 -20.59 12.63 3.41
N LEU A 209 -21.09 11.90 2.42
CA LEU A 209 -21.44 10.50 2.56
C LEU A 209 -20.53 9.65 1.69
N TYR A 210 -20.07 8.52 2.22
CA TYR A 210 -19.24 7.57 1.49
C TYR A 210 -19.71 6.14 1.71
N SER A 211 -19.48 5.25 0.75
CA SER A 211 -19.52 3.82 0.99
C SER A 211 -18.26 3.37 1.75
N PRO A 212 -18.24 2.18 2.38
CA PRO A 212 -17.04 1.65 3.03
C PRO A 212 -15.85 1.44 2.08
N SER A 213 -16.10 1.39 0.76
CA SER A 213 -15.06 1.36 -0.29
C SER A 213 -14.57 2.74 -0.73
N GLY A 214 -15.10 3.83 -0.16
CA GLY A 214 -14.69 5.20 -0.43
C GLY A 214 -15.44 5.90 -1.57
N GLU A 215 -16.47 5.27 -2.16
CA GLU A 215 -17.30 5.89 -3.20
C GLU A 215 -18.16 7.00 -2.59
N ALA A 216 -18.21 8.17 -3.23
CA ALA A 216 -19.06 9.28 -2.79
C ALA A 216 -20.56 8.96 -3.00
N LEU A 217 -21.37 9.26 -1.99
CA LEU A 217 -22.81 9.03 -1.98
C LEU A 217 -23.56 10.34 -1.71
N ASN A 218 -24.85 10.36 -2.02
CA ASN A 218 -25.75 11.47 -1.66
C ASN A 218 -27.11 10.92 -1.17
N ILE A 219 -27.99 11.81 -0.70
CA ILE A 219 -29.38 11.46 -0.39
C ILE A 219 -30.24 11.47 -1.65
N ALA A 220 -31.26 10.62 -1.69
CA ALA A 220 -32.22 10.63 -2.78
C ALA A 220 -33.08 11.90 -2.73
N GLU A 221 -33.33 12.53 -3.89
CA GLU A 221 -34.07 13.80 -4.04
C GLU A 221 -35.44 13.82 -3.32
N ASN A 222 -36.12 12.68 -3.23
CA ASN A 222 -37.42 12.55 -2.56
C ASN A 222 -37.33 12.14 -1.07
N SER A 223 -36.15 12.22 -0.47
CA SER A 223 -35.83 11.76 0.88
C SER A 223 -34.94 12.78 1.59
N PRO A 224 -35.46 13.98 1.90
CA PRO A 224 -34.68 15.04 2.52
C PRO A 224 -34.07 14.58 3.86
N ALA A 225 -32.93 15.19 4.18
CA ALA A 225 -32.30 15.09 5.49
C ALA A 225 -32.55 16.37 6.28
N THR A 226 -32.60 16.25 7.60
CA THR A 226 -32.74 17.41 8.49
C THR A 226 -31.39 17.74 9.11
N LEU A 227 -30.94 18.98 8.96
CA LEU A 227 -29.74 19.52 9.59
C LEU A 227 -30.11 20.34 10.83
N GLU A 228 -29.30 20.20 11.89
CA GLU A 228 -29.36 21.02 13.10
C GLU A 228 -28.04 21.78 13.28
N PHE A 229 -28.12 23.11 13.35
CA PHE A 229 -27.00 24.03 13.56
C PHE A 229 -27.13 24.69 14.94
N PRO A 230 -26.09 24.69 15.79
CA PRO A 230 -26.14 25.41 17.06
C PRO A 230 -26.12 26.93 16.82
N VAL A 231 -26.96 27.67 17.56
CA VAL A 231 -26.92 29.14 17.58
C VAL A 231 -25.80 29.58 18.51
N ASP A 232 -24.81 30.29 17.97
CA ASP A 232 -23.70 30.77 18.77
C ASP A 232 -24.15 31.74 19.87
N THR A 233 -23.50 31.65 21.03
CA THR A 233 -23.83 32.49 22.19
C THR A 233 -23.63 33.98 21.91
N SER A 234 -22.67 34.35 21.03
CA SER A 234 -22.41 35.73 20.62
C SER A 234 -23.54 36.32 19.77
N GLN A 235 -24.34 35.50 19.11
CA GLN A 235 -25.38 35.92 18.19
C GLN A 235 -26.80 35.64 18.70
N THR A 236 -26.97 35.16 19.93
CA THR A 236 -28.28 34.72 20.45
C THR A 236 -29.33 35.84 20.46
N SER A 237 -28.91 37.10 20.66
CA SER A 237 -29.79 38.29 20.68
C SER A 237 -30.18 38.81 19.29
N SER A 238 -29.37 38.55 18.26
CA SER A 238 -29.63 38.98 16.87
C SER A 238 -30.21 37.85 16.01
N ALA A 239 -30.07 36.60 16.43
CA ALA A 239 -30.54 35.41 15.73
C ALA A 239 -32.06 35.42 15.45
N PRO A 240 -32.49 35.55 14.18
CA PRO A 240 -33.91 35.58 13.79
C PRO A 240 -34.63 34.24 14.05
N GLU A 241 -35.97 34.25 13.99
CA GLU A 241 -36.77 33.02 14.12
C GLU A 241 -36.68 32.12 12.89
N ILE A 242 -36.47 32.70 11.70
CA ILE A 242 -36.31 32.00 10.42
C ILE A 242 -35.08 32.57 9.74
N ILE A 243 -34.24 31.70 9.19
CA ILE A 243 -33.02 32.07 8.47
C ILE A 243 -32.91 31.29 7.15
N PRO A 244 -32.53 31.93 6.02
CA PRO A 244 -32.28 31.22 4.77
C PRO A 244 -31.14 30.21 4.91
N LEU A 245 -31.24 29.12 4.15
CA LEU A 245 -30.19 28.12 4.01
C LEU A 245 -29.46 28.32 2.68
N TRP A 246 -28.15 28.11 2.70
CA TRP A 246 -27.29 28.30 1.55
C TRP A 246 -26.37 27.10 1.38
N PHE A 247 -26.33 26.52 0.19
CA PHE A 247 -25.38 25.45 -0.12
C PHE A 247 -24.21 26.00 -0.93
N PHE A 248 -23.01 25.47 -0.73
CA PHE A 248 -21.85 25.85 -1.54
C PHE A 248 -21.80 25.00 -2.81
N ASP A 249 -21.87 25.66 -3.98
CA ASP A 249 -21.75 24.98 -5.26
C ASP A 249 -20.25 24.88 -5.63
N GLU A 250 -19.65 23.72 -5.37
CA GLU A 250 -18.24 23.44 -5.64
C GLU A 250 -17.87 23.55 -7.11
N ALA A 251 -18.81 23.52 -8.06
CA ALA A 251 -18.50 23.69 -9.47
C ALA A 251 -18.14 25.15 -9.78
N VAL A 252 -18.94 26.09 -9.26
CA VAL A 252 -18.88 27.52 -9.59
C VAL A 252 -18.23 28.39 -8.50
N GLY A 253 -18.13 27.91 -7.26
CA GLY A 253 -17.34 28.53 -6.20
C GLY A 253 -18.04 29.59 -5.36
N TYR A 254 -19.37 29.64 -5.38
CA TYR A 254 -20.17 30.57 -4.58
C TYR A 254 -21.40 29.87 -3.96
N TRP A 255 -21.98 30.50 -2.95
CA TRP A 255 -23.13 29.98 -2.22
C TRP A 255 -24.44 30.20 -3.00
N LYS A 256 -25.38 29.28 -2.93
CA LYS A 256 -26.71 29.38 -3.56
C LYS A 256 -27.81 29.19 -2.53
N GLU A 257 -28.81 30.06 -2.55
CA GLU A 257 -29.95 29.98 -1.64
C GLU A 257 -30.81 28.76 -1.95
N GLU A 258 -31.03 27.90 -0.95
CA GLU A 258 -31.99 26.79 -1.04
C GLU A 258 -32.62 26.52 0.33
N GLY A 259 -33.91 26.81 0.47
CA GLY A 259 -34.66 26.50 1.68
C GLY A 259 -34.39 27.47 2.84
N GLN A 260 -34.79 27.06 4.04
CA GLN A 260 -34.70 27.87 5.25
C GLN A 260 -34.67 26.98 6.49
N ALA A 261 -34.11 27.49 7.58
CA ALA A 261 -34.11 26.86 8.89
C ALA A 261 -34.91 27.67 9.91
N VAL A 262 -35.53 26.98 10.88
CA VAL A 262 -36.33 27.57 11.95
C VAL A 262 -35.60 27.43 13.28
N LYS A 263 -35.55 28.52 14.03
CA LYS A 263 -34.94 28.53 15.37
C LYS A 263 -35.82 27.74 16.35
N THR A 264 -35.26 26.71 16.95
CA THR A 264 -35.91 25.90 17.99
C THR A 264 -34.98 25.79 19.20
N GLY A 265 -35.25 26.59 20.23
CA GLY A 265 -34.36 26.69 21.39
C GLY A 265 -33.02 27.34 21.01
N SER A 266 -31.91 26.63 21.21
CA SER A 266 -30.55 27.08 20.89
C SER A 266 -30.03 26.55 19.55
N LYS A 267 -30.91 26.14 18.63
CA LYS A 267 -30.53 25.57 17.34
C LYS A 267 -31.39 26.11 16.20
N TYR A 268 -30.82 26.17 15.00
CA TYR A 268 -31.56 26.24 13.74
C TYR A 268 -31.76 24.83 13.19
N ILE A 269 -32.97 24.54 12.72
CA ILE A 269 -33.35 23.23 12.16
C ILE A 269 -33.95 23.46 10.78
N GLY A 270 -33.40 22.82 9.75
CA GLY A 270 -33.89 22.91 8.37
C GLY A 270 -33.66 21.63 7.57
N ASP A 271 -34.47 21.44 6.52
CA ASP A 271 -34.40 20.27 5.64
C ASP A 271 -33.61 20.58 4.37
N VAL A 272 -32.81 19.62 3.91
CA VAL A 272 -31.96 19.71 2.71
C VAL A 272 -32.17 18.50 1.79
N ASN A 273 -32.06 18.71 0.48
CA ASN A 273 -32.31 17.66 -0.53
C ASN A 273 -31.02 17.06 -1.13
N HIS A 274 -29.87 17.64 -0.83
CA HIS A 274 -28.56 17.14 -1.22
C HIS A 274 -27.50 17.60 -0.22
N PHE A 275 -26.31 17.02 -0.31
CA PHE A 275 -25.17 17.38 0.53
C PHE A 275 -24.07 18.14 -0.21
N SER A 276 -23.51 19.10 0.52
CA SER A 276 -22.32 19.91 0.24
C SER A 276 -21.98 20.64 1.57
N TRP A 277 -21.30 21.78 1.53
CA TRP A 277 -21.34 22.72 2.65
C TRP A 277 -22.68 23.43 2.72
N TRP A 278 -23.30 23.43 3.89
CA TRP A 278 -24.53 24.18 4.16
C TRP A 278 -24.30 25.27 5.19
N ASN A 279 -24.95 26.42 5.01
CA ASN A 279 -24.77 27.60 5.83
C ASN A 279 -26.12 28.23 6.23
N CYS A 280 -26.22 28.74 7.45
CA CYS A 280 -27.40 29.42 7.98
C CYS A 280 -27.14 30.93 8.06
N ASP A 281 -27.48 31.68 7.01
CA ASP A 281 -26.95 33.04 6.86
C ASP A 281 -28.02 34.08 6.51
N LEU A 282 -27.84 35.30 7.02
CA LEU A 282 -28.62 36.45 6.58
C LEU A 282 -27.98 37.06 5.32
N PRO A 283 -28.75 37.28 4.25
CA PRO A 283 -28.25 37.97 3.07
C PRO A 283 -28.19 39.48 3.31
N GLY A 284 -27.27 40.14 2.61
CA GLY A 284 -27.21 41.59 2.53
C GLY A 284 -26.69 42.06 1.17
N ASP A 285 -27.09 43.27 0.78
CA ASP A 285 -26.52 43.94 -0.38
C ASP A 285 -25.05 44.31 -0.10
N MET A 286 -24.23 44.36 -1.15
CA MET A 286 -22.78 44.49 -1.01
C MET A 286 -22.20 45.54 -1.96
N ILE A 287 -21.00 46.00 -1.63
CA ILE A 287 -20.11 46.74 -2.53
C ILE A 287 -18.71 46.12 -2.52
N ASN A 288 -17.95 46.36 -3.59
CA ASN A 288 -16.52 46.05 -3.58
C ASN A 288 -15.79 47.14 -2.80
N PHE A 289 -14.94 46.72 -1.88
CA PHE A 289 -14.13 47.59 -1.05
C PHE A 289 -12.68 47.15 -1.14
N CYS A 290 -11.82 48.05 -1.59
CA CYS A 290 -10.38 47.86 -1.60
C CYS A 290 -9.72 48.86 -0.67
N PHE A 291 -8.63 48.46 -0.03
CA PHE A 291 -7.80 49.37 0.73
C PHE A 291 -6.32 49.12 0.48
N GLU A 292 -5.53 50.16 0.70
CA GLU A 292 -4.07 50.11 0.74
C GLU A 292 -3.61 50.59 2.12
N LEU A 293 -2.64 49.87 2.71
CA LEU A 293 -2.01 50.28 3.96
C LEU A 293 -0.82 51.18 3.68
N ASP A 294 -0.88 52.42 4.18
CA ASP A 294 0.21 53.39 4.14
C ASP A 294 0.84 53.47 5.53
N ILE A 295 1.92 52.71 5.75
CA ILE A 295 2.62 52.64 7.03
C ILE A 295 3.83 53.57 7.00
N GLU A 296 3.95 54.49 7.97
CA GLU A 296 5.00 55.50 7.92
C GLU A 296 6.41 54.85 7.84
N ASN A 297 7.11 55.09 6.72
CA ASN A 297 8.45 54.57 6.39
C ASN A 297 8.53 53.08 6.02
N TYR A 298 7.40 52.38 5.87
CA TYR A 298 7.36 50.95 5.62
C TYR A 298 6.35 50.58 4.52
N ASP A 299 6.54 49.42 3.91
CA ASP A 299 5.54 48.82 3.03
C ASP A 299 4.39 48.23 3.86
N GLY A 300 3.17 48.31 3.33
CA GLY A 300 1.96 47.80 3.94
C GLY A 300 1.73 46.30 3.73
N ALA A 301 2.70 45.59 3.14
CA ALA A 301 2.58 44.18 2.75
C ALA A 301 2.50 43.19 3.92
N ASN A 302 1.78 42.08 3.73
CA ASN A 302 1.67 40.95 4.67
C ASN A 302 1.11 41.26 6.08
N PHE A 303 0.30 42.31 6.23
CA PHE A 303 -0.39 42.60 7.49
C PHE A 303 -1.73 41.88 7.56
N TYR A 304 -1.97 41.20 8.69
CA TYR A 304 -3.27 40.59 8.95
C TYR A 304 -4.30 41.65 9.28
N PHE A 305 -5.48 41.54 8.69
CA PHE A 305 -6.60 42.42 8.97
C PHE A 305 -7.87 41.62 9.26
N LYS A 306 -8.77 42.26 10.01
CA LYS A 306 -10.13 41.80 10.26
C LYS A 306 -11.10 42.93 9.95
N ILE A 307 -12.09 42.67 9.11
CA ILE A 307 -13.21 43.60 8.88
C ILE A 307 -14.42 43.06 9.61
N ILE A 308 -14.99 43.87 10.51
CA ILE A 308 -16.19 43.54 11.28
C ILE A 308 -17.30 44.57 11.03
N ARG A 309 -18.56 44.15 11.18
CA ARG A 309 -19.71 45.06 11.20
C ARG A 309 -19.72 45.85 12.51
N SER A 310 -19.80 47.18 12.43
CA SER A 310 -19.74 48.03 13.63
C SER A 310 -20.98 47.95 14.52
N ASN A 311 -22.09 47.40 14.03
CA ASN A 311 -23.37 47.32 14.75
C ASN A 311 -23.53 46.06 15.63
N ASN A 312 -22.80 44.97 15.32
CA ASN A 312 -22.98 43.67 15.96
C ASN A 312 -21.68 42.86 16.13
N ASP A 313 -20.51 43.47 15.86
CA ASP A 313 -19.17 42.88 15.95
C ASP A 313 -18.95 41.61 15.10
N GLN A 314 -19.81 41.37 14.10
CA GLN A 314 -19.68 40.20 13.26
C GLN A 314 -18.55 40.34 12.25
N THR A 315 -17.73 39.29 12.15
CA THR A 315 -16.67 39.21 11.14
C THR A 315 -17.27 39.06 9.74
N ILE A 316 -16.86 39.95 8.83
CA ILE A 316 -17.22 39.89 7.41
C ILE A 316 -16.16 39.08 6.66
N TYR A 317 -14.90 39.47 6.81
CA TYR A 317 -13.77 38.83 6.14
C TYR A 317 -12.46 39.18 6.86
N THR A 318 -11.49 38.26 6.77
CA THR A 318 -10.16 38.36 7.35
C THR A 318 -9.14 37.82 6.38
N GLY A 319 -7.96 38.40 6.34
CA GLY A 319 -6.90 37.95 5.45
C GLY A 319 -5.59 38.68 5.73
N PHE A 320 -4.68 38.60 4.77
CA PHE A 320 -3.43 39.32 4.76
C PHE A 320 -3.42 40.25 3.54
N THR A 321 -2.89 41.46 3.70
CA THR A 321 -2.60 42.32 2.54
C THR A 321 -1.49 41.72 1.70
N ASN A 322 -1.58 41.89 0.37
CA ASN A 322 -0.62 41.35 -0.59
C ASN A 322 0.79 41.98 -0.51
N ASP A 323 1.66 41.58 -1.43
CA ASP A 323 3.04 42.04 -1.63
C ASP A 323 3.23 43.55 -1.86
N ILE A 324 2.14 44.30 -2.09
CA ILE A 324 2.15 45.77 -2.24
C ILE A 324 1.25 46.47 -1.21
N GLY A 325 0.83 45.76 -0.16
CA GLY A 325 0.02 46.31 0.94
C GLY A 325 -1.44 46.60 0.58
N GLN A 326 -1.96 45.97 -0.47
CA GLN A 326 -3.33 46.12 -0.95
C GLN A 326 -4.17 44.88 -0.65
N GLU A 327 -5.48 45.09 -0.47
CA GLU A 327 -6.47 44.04 -0.39
C GLU A 327 -7.80 44.51 -0.95
N CYS A 328 -8.54 43.59 -1.57
CA CYS A 328 -9.90 43.82 -2.05
C CYS A 328 -10.86 42.73 -1.55
N GLY A 329 -12.06 43.15 -1.14
CA GLY A 329 -13.12 42.24 -0.72
C GLY A 329 -14.50 42.88 -0.83
N MET A 330 -15.51 42.20 -0.30
CA MET A 330 -16.89 42.69 -0.30
C MET A 330 -17.31 43.09 1.11
N ILE A 331 -17.98 44.24 1.23
CA ILE A 331 -18.56 44.72 2.49
C ILE A 331 -20.04 45.09 2.30
N PRO A 332 -20.85 45.12 3.37
CA PRO A 332 -22.27 45.47 3.27
C PRO A 332 -22.51 46.90 2.77
N LEU A 333 -23.48 47.05 1.87
CA LEU A 333 -23.92 48.35 1.35
C LEU A 333 -24.64 49.16 2.44
N ASN A 334 -24.34 50.45 2.55
CA ASN A 334 -24.95 51.40 3.49
C ASN A 334 -24.72 51.07 4.98
N GLU A 335 -23.70 50.31 5.33
CA GLU A 335 -23.33 50.01 6.72
C GLU A 335 -21.94 50.54 7.08
N GLU A 336 -21.74 50.85 8.36
CA GLU A 336 -20.41 51.13 8.92
C GLU A 336 -19.70 49.80 9.24
N VAL A 337 -18.43 49.72 8.86
CA VAL A 337 -17.54 48.60 9.18
C VAL A 337 -16.34 49.11 9.97
N GLU A 338 -15.82 48.28 10.88
CA GLU A 338 -14.55 48.54 11.55
C GLU A 338 -13.49 47.62 10.92
N ILE A 339 -12.40 48.22 10.47
CA ILE A 339 -11.20 47.49 10.08
C ILE A 339 -10.20 47.50 11.24
N GLN A 340 -9.68 46.34 11.57
CA GLN A 340 -8.65 46.13 12.60
C GLN A 340 -7.42 45.53 11.92
N ILE A 341 -6.27 46.19 12.05
CA ILE A 341 -4.97 45.73 11.54
C ILE A 341 -4.19 45.17 12.73
N PHE A 342 -3.63 43.97 12.57
CA PHE A 342 -2.92 43.26 13.62
C PHE A 342 -1.44 43.11 13.29
N ASP A 343 -0.62 43.16 14.32
CA ASP A 343 0.75 42.67 14.28
C ASP A 343 0.80 41.23 14.79
N LEU A 344 0.49 40.27 13.92
CA LEU A 344 0.56 38.84 14.25
C LEU A 344 2.01 38.34 14.41
N VAL A 345 2.99 39.08 13.89
CA VAL A 345 4.39 38.64 13.86
C VAL A 345 5.02 38.81 15.25
N CYS A 346 4.79 39.96 15.91
CA CYS A 346 5.54 40.31 17.12
C CYS A 346 4.73 40.46 18.40
N SER A 347 3.44 40.76 18.32
CA SER A 347 2.66 41.10 19.51
C SER A 347 1.27 40.45 19.59
N ASP A 348 0.75 39.94 18.48
CA ASP A 348 -0.64 39.46 18.34
C ASP A 348 -1.65 40.51 18.85
N GLN A 349 -1.36 41.79 18.62
CA GLN A 349 -2.18 42.93 19.05
C GLN A 349 -2.69 43.74 17.86
N ILE A 350 -3.81 44.42 18.07
CA ILE A 350 -4.32 45.43 17.14
C ILE A 350 -3.38 46.64 17.16
N ILE A 351 -2.81 46.98 16.00
CA ILE A 351 -1.94 48.15 15.81
C ILE A 351 -2.69 49.35 15.24
N HIS A 352 -3.81 49.11 14.55
CA HIS A 352 -4.68 50.14 14.03
C HIS A 352 -6.14 49.66 14.02
N SER A 353 -7.07 50.55 14.36
CA SER A 353 -8.51 50.31 14.19
C SER A 353 -9.17 51.60 13.72
N GLN A 354 -10.05 51.48 12.72
CA GLN A 354 -10.79 52.59 12.14
C GLN A 354 -12.21 52.15 11.72
N VAL A 355 -13.20 52.98 12.06
CA VAL A 355 -14.56 52.85 11.52
C VAL A 355 -14.64 53.55 10.17
N LEU A 356 -15.20 52.86 9.19
CA LEU A 356 -15.30 53.25 7.78
C LEU A 356 -16.76 53.18 7.30
N GLY A 357 -17.09 54.00 6.29
CA GLY A 357 -18.43 54.06 5.72
C GLY A 357 -19.40 54.98 6.51
N PRO A 358 -20.71 54.84 6.30
CA PRO A 358 -21.36 53.92 5.37
C PRO A 358 -21.10 54.31 3.90
N TYR A 359 -20.85 53.33 3.05
CA TYR A 359 -20.60 53.52 1.62
C TYR A 359 -21.79 53.09 0.77
N THR A 360 -22.01 53.78 -0.37
CA THR A 360 -23.17 53.57 -1.27
C THR A 360 -22.77 53.01 -2.64
N THR A 361 -21.47 52.91 -2.93
CA THR A 361 -20.89 52.45 -4.20
C THR A 361 -19.55 51.76 -3.92
N ASP A 362 -19.05 50.97 -4.88
CA ASP A 362 -17.68 50.44 -4.87
C ASP A 362 -16.68 51.54 -4.47
N THR A 363 -15.78 51.23 -3.54
CA THR A 363 -14.94 52.22 -2.86
C THR A 363 -13.50 51.72 -2.70
N SER A 364 -12.52 52.61 -2.90
CA SER A 364 -11.11 52.33 -2.63
C SER A 364 -10.53 53.44 -1.74
N ILE A 365 -9.80 53.06 -0.69
CA ILE A 365 -9.20 54.01 0.26
C ILE A 365 -7.74 53.68 0.58
N THR A 366 -7.04 54.65 1.16
CA THR A 366 -5.74 54.43 1.81
C THR A 366 -5.92 54.59 3.31
N ILE A 367 -5.40 53.64 4.09
CA ILE A 367 -5.44 53.64 5.56
C ILE A 367 -4.03 53.95 6.06
N SER A 368 -3.84 55.14 6.62
CA SER A 368 -2.54 55.57 7.12
C SER A 368 -2.30 55.11 8.56
N ILE A 369 -1.19 54.40 8.79
CA ILE A 369 -0.73 53.93 10.10
C ILE A 369 0.55 54.71 10.48
N PRO A 370 0.51 55.56 11.51
CA PRO A 370 1.60 56.51 11.79
C PRO A 370 2.87 55.88 12.34
N GLU A 371 2.80 54.79 13.11
CA GLU A 371 4.02 54.09 13.58
C GLU A 371 3.67 52.65 13.95
N LEU A 372 4.59 51.72 13.71
CA LEU A 372 4.51 50.35 14.22
C LEU A 372 4.92 50.29 15.70
N PRO A 373 4.47 49.28 16.46
CA PRO A 373 4.98 49.04 17.81
C PRO A 373 6.51 48.93 17.81
N SER A 374 7.17 49.44 18.84
CA SER A 374 8.65 49.44 18.91
C SER A 374 9.30 48.04 18.90
N ALA A 375 8.50 46.98 19.08
CA ALA A 375 8.95 45.59 18.99
C ALA A 375 8.95 45.05 17.55
N SER A 376 8.35 45.77 16.60
CA SER A 376 8.15 45.36 15.22
C SER A 376 9.12 46.13 14.32
N MET A 377 10.02 45.41 13.66
CA MET A 377 11.03 45.95 12.76
C MET A 377 10.75 45.46 11.34
N ILE A 378 11.07 46.26 10.34
CA ILE A 378 10.98 45.86 8.93
C ILE A 378 12.33 46.07 8.27
N VAL A 379 12.69 45.13 7.41
CA VAL A 379 13.94 45.13 6.65
C VAL A 379 13.67 44.81 5.19
N ASN A 380 14.39 45.47 4.29
CA ASN A 380 14.27 45.20 2.85
C ASN A 380 15.28 44.13 2.43
N PHE A 381 14.84 43.28 1.51
CA PHE A 381 15.65 42.28 0.84
C PHE A 381 15.83 42.64 -0.63
N ILE A 382 17.06 42.57 -1.13
CA ILE A 382 17.35 42.68 -2.57
C ILE A 382 18.24 41.55 -3.06
N GLY A 383 18.01 41.06 -4.28
CA GLY A 383 18.83 40.00 -4.89
C GLY A 383 18.31 39.52 -6.24
N GLN A 384 18.92 38.47 -6.77
CA GLN A 384 18.50 37.80 -8.00
C GLN A 384 18.58 36.28 -7.85
N ALA A 385 17.62 35.53 -8.39
CA ALA A 385 17.62 34.07 -8.41
C ALA A 385 17.84 33.53 -9.84
N LEU A 386 18.81 32.63 -9.99
CA LEU A 386 19.11 31.93 -11.25
C LEU A 386 19.01 30.41 -11.06
N ASN A 387 18.55 29.71 -12.10
CA ASN A 387 18.57 28.26 -12.18
C ASN A 387 19.96 27.74 -12.62
N CYS A 388 20.08 26.42 -12.80
CA CYS A 388 21.36 25.77 -13.12
C CYS A 388 21.92 26.02 -14.50
N ASP A 389 21.07 26.47 -15.42
CA ASP A 389 21.49 26.87 -16.75
C ASP A 389 21.91 28.35 -16.78
N GLY A 390 21.80 29.05 -15.63
CA GLY A 390 22.08 30.48 -15.50
C GLY A 390 20.95 31.37 -15.99
N ASP A 391 19.78 30.80 -16.28
CA ASP A 391 18.57 31.53 -16.62
C ASP A 391 17.87 32.04 -15.35
N ILE A 392 17.08 33.10 -15.47
CA ILE A 392 16.32 33.66 -14.35
C ILE A 392 15.24 32.67 -13.89
N VAL A 393 15.07 32.55 -12.56
CA VAL A 393 13.96 31.77 -12.01
C VAL A 393 12.65 32.53 -12.24
N THR A 394 11.74 31.96 -13.05
CA THR A 394 10.44 32.57 -13.37
C THR A 394 9.25 31.91 -12.68
N ASN A 395 9.50 30.81 -11.97
CA ASN A 395 8.51 30.05 -11.23
C ASN A 395 9.15 29.49 -9.95
N GLY A 396 9.40 30.38 -9.00
CA GLY A 396 10.03 30.02 -7.74
C GLY A 396 9.44 30.78 -6.58
N TYR A 397 9.95 30.50 -5.39
CA TYR A 397 9.64 31.30 -4.21
C TYR A 397 10.80 31.30 -3.22
N LEU A 398 10.81 32.28 -2.34
CA LEU A 398 11.75 32.42 -1.25
C LEU A 398 11.03 32.18 0.08
N ILE A 399 11.67 31.43 0.96
CA ILE A 399 11.23 31.24 2.35
C ILE A 399 12.29 31.79 3.31
N ILE A 400 11.82 32.50 4.32
CA ILE A 400 12.64 32.96 5.46
C ILE A 400 12.24 32.15 6.68
N GLN A 401 13.22 31.54 7.36
CA GLN A 401 13.03 30.75 8.57
C GLN A 401 13.80 31.37 9.74
N GLY A 402 13.14 31.49 10.89
CA GLY A 402 13.74 31.99 12.14
C GLY A 402 12.72 31.97 13.29
N ASP A 403 12.83 32.93 14.21
CA ASP A 403 11.96 33.02 15.39
C ASP A 403 10.54 33.55 15.08
N SER A 404 10.31 34.04 13.86
CA SER A 404 9.01 34.56 13.38
C SER A 404 8.35 33.56 12.41
N PRO A 405 7.02 33.61 12.22
CA PRO A 405 6.33 32.74 11.27
C PRO A 405 6.97 32.82 9.87
N SER A 406 7.14 31.67 9.22
CA SER A 406 7.72 31.61 7.88
C SER A 406 6.85 32.40 6.89
N GLN A 407 7.44 33.39 6.22
CA GLN A 407 6.79 34.12 5.13
C GLN A 407 7.28 33.61 3.78
N LEU A 408 6.37 33.64 2.80
CA LEU A 408 6.60 33.18 1.43
C LEU A 408 6.61 34.39 0.50
N TYR A 409 7.57 34.43 -0.42
CA TYR A 409 7.66 35.48 -1.43
C TYR A 409 7.81 34.83 -2.81
N SER A 410 6.87 35.08 -3.71
CA SER A 410 6.94 34.55 -5.08
C SER A 410 8.08 35.20 -5.86
N ILE A 411 8.76 34.41 -6.69
CA ILE A 411 9.78 34.88 -7.63
C ILE A 411 9.27 34.54 -9.04
N THR A 412 8.91 35.58 -9.80
CA THR A 412 8.29 35.45 -11.12
C THR A 412 9.14 36.00 -12.27
N ASP A 413 10.12 36.85 -11.95
CA ASP A 413 11.01 37.52 -12.89
C ASP A 413 12.50 37.39 -12.51
N GLY A 414 12.80 36.50 -11.55
CA GLY A 414 14.13 36.28 -10.99
C GLY A 414 14.60 37.38 -10.05
N ILE A 415 13.82 38.42 -9.78
CA ILE A 415 14.20 39.53 -8.89
C ILE A 415 13.68 39.25 -7.48
N ILE A 416 14.56 39.42 -6.50
CA ILE A 416 14.18 39.45 -5.08
C ILE A 416 14.14 40.91 -4.67
N ASN A 417 12.95 41.41 -4.32
CA ASN A 417 12.76 42.78 -3.82
C ASN A 417 11.48 42.86 -2.98
N PHE A 418 11.60 42.71 -1.67
CA PHE A 418 10.46 42.79 -0.76
C PHE A 418 10.87 43.29 0.63
N ALA A 419 9.87 43.72 1.41
CA ALA A 419 10.02 44.08 2.81
C ALA A 419 9.60 42.91 3.71
N TYR A 420 10.38 42.63 4.77
CA TYR A 420 10.13 41.56 5.73
C TYR A 420 9.99 42.11 7.15
N GLN A 421 8.91 41.75 7.83
CA GLN A 421 8.68 42.12 9.23
C GLN A 421 9.26 41.07 10.19
N TYR A 422 9.96 41.52 11.24
CA TYR A 422 10.56 40.65 12.25
C TYR A 422 10.63 41.33 13.64
N CYS A 423 10.82 40.52 14.69
CA CYS A 423 10.63 40.96 16.08
C CYS A 423 11.91 41.01 16.91
N ALA A 424 12.87 40.15 16.57
CA ALA A 424 14.12 40.03 17.27
C ALA A 424 15.27 40.01 16.27
N GLN A 425 16.26 40.87 16.53
CA GLN A 425 17.54 40.80 15.83
C GLN A 425 18.19 39.46 16.11
N GLY A 426 18.72 38.81 15.08
CA GLY A 426 19.16 37.44 15.18
C GLY A 426 19.56 36.84 13.84
N ASN A 427 19.94 35.57 13.87
CA ASN A 427 20.25 34.81 12.67
C ASN A 427 18.98 34.18 12.12
N TYR A 428 18.77 34.34 10.82
CA TYR A 428 17.68 33.75 10.06
C TYR A 428 18.29 33.00 8.88
N GLU A 429 17.53 32.07 8.34
CA GLU A 429 17.91 31.30 7.16
C GLU A 429 16.99 31.66 6.00
N VAL A 430 17.60 31.91 4.84
CA VAL A 430 16.90 32.16 3.59
C VAL A 430 17.14 30.99 2.64
N THR A 431 16.08 30.49 2.03
CA THR A 431 16.17 29.48 0.98
C THR A 431 15.33 29.90 -0.21
N VAL A 432 15.91 29.78 -1.41
CA VAL A 432 15.21 30.02 -2.68
C VAL A 432 14.94 28.70 -3.34
N LEU A 433 13.72 28.53 -3.84
CA LEU A 433 13.25 27.33 -4.51
C LEU A 433 12.87 27.66 -5.95
N ASP A 434 13.20 26.75 -6.87
CA ASP A 434 12.81 26.77 -8.28
C ASP A 434 11.88 25.57 -8.53
N LEU A 435 10.61 25.87 -8.78
CA LEU A 435 9.57 24.86 -8.99
C LEU A 435 9.59 24.27 -10.40
N ASP A 436 10.27 24.91 -11.36
CA ASP A 436 10.42 24.35 -12.71
C ASP A 436 11.48 23.25 -12.72
N THR A 437 12.53 23.38 -11.89
CA THR A 437 13.63 22.41 -11.81
C THR A 437 13.58 21.49 -10.58
N ASN A 438 12.74 21.80 -9.58
CA ASN A 438 12.66 21.12 -8.27
C ASN A 438 13.98 21.15 -7.47
N PHE A 439 14.69 22.26 -7.55
CA PHE A 439 15.88 22.52 -6.73
C PHE A 439 15.64 23.65 -5.73
N ALA A 440 16.41 23.61 -4.65
CA ALA A 440 16.61 24.70 -3.71
C ALA A 440 18.07 25.16 -3.73
N SER A 441 18.29 26.42 -3.35
CA SER A 441 19.59 26.91 -2.94
C SER A 441 20.04 26.22 -1.64
N ASP A 442 21.32 26.33 -1.29
CA ASP A 442 21.72 26.16 0.11
C ASP A 442 20.98 27.17 1.02
N SER A 443 20.83 26.84 2.31
CA SER A 443 20.35 27.79 3.30
C SER A 443 21.38 28.89 3.51
N ILE A 444 20.94 30.14 3.30
CA ILE A 444 21.77 31.33 3.43
C ILE A 444 21.51 31.95 4.80
N SER A 445 22.50 31.82 5.69
CA SER A 445 22.45 32.48 7.00
C SER A 445 22.57 34.00 6.84
N ILE A 446 21.56 34.71 7.30
CA ILE A 446 21.50 36.18 7.33
C ILE A 446 21.37 36.65 8.78
N ASN A 447 21.82 37.87 9.05
CA ASN A 447 21.65 38.50 10.36
C ASN A 447 20.73 39.72 10.23
N LEU A 448 19.56 39.67 10.84
CA LEU A 448 18.62 40.78 10.81
C LEU A 448 18.98 41.81 11.89
N ASN A 449 19.31 43.03 11.45
CA ASN A 449 19.81 44.11 12.31
C ASN A 449 19.31 45.51 11.90
N ASN A 450 18.22 45.60 11.13
CA ASN A 450 17.64 46.82 10.50
C ASN A 450 18.41 47.40 9.30
N ASP A 451 19.51 46.79 8.88
CA ASP A 451 20.18 47.17 7.64
C ASP A 451 19.57 46.42 6.43
N LEU A 452 19.64 47.01 5.24
CA LEU A 452 19.28 46.36 3.97
C LEU A 452 19.98 45.00 3.85
N ILE A 453 19.25 43.93 3.52
CA ILE A 453 19.80 42.61 3.25
C ILE A 453 20.03 42.45 1.74
N GLU A 454 21.30 42.41 1.33
CA GLU A 454 21.71 42.10 -0.04
C GLU A 454 22.05 40.61 -0.14
N LEU A 455 21.24 39.87 -0.91
CA LEU A 455 21.39 38.43 -1.14
C LEU A 455 22.28 38.09 -2.35
N ASP A 456 22.74 39.11 -3.09
CA ASP A 456 23.44 38.96 -4.37
C ASP A 456 22.66 38.05 -5.35
N THR A 457 23.38 37.38 -6.26
CA THR A 457 22.82 36.35 -7.13
C THR A 457 22.85 34.99 -6.44
N ILE A 458 21.68 34.43 -6.17
CA ILE A 458 21.47 33.10 -5.62
C ILE A 458 21.34 32.09 -6.77
N SER A 459 22.12 31.02 -6.70
CA SER A 459 22.01 29.86 -7.59
C SER A 459 21.12 28.80 -6.95
N VAL A 460 20.16 28.26 -7.69
CA VAL A 460 19.20 27.27 -7.19
C VAL A 460 19.54 25.88 -7.76
N CYS A 461 20.67 25.32 -7.31
CA CYS A 461 21.24 24.08 -7.89
C CYS A 461 21.76 23.07 -6.89
N ASP A 462 21.82 23.45 -5.63
CA ASP A 462 22.68 22.76 -4.68
C ASP A 462 21.93 21.59 -4.04
N ASN A 463 20.62 21.73 -3.82
CA ASN A 463 19.82 20.75 -3.09
C ASN A 463 18.54 20.37 -3.86
N PRO A 464 18.38 19.12 -4.34
CA PRO A 464 17.08 18.64 -4.77
C PRO A 464 16.11 18.69 -3.57
N LEU A 465 14.86 19.08 -3.78
CA LEU A 465 13.87 19.33 -2.71
C LEU A 465 13.49 18.10 -1.85
N GLY A 466 14.07 16.92 -2.11
CA GLY A 466 13.63 15.66 -1.54
C GLY A 466 14.25 15.26 -0.21
N GLY A 467 13.42 15.23 0.83
CA GLY A 467 13.73 14.73 2.16
C GLY A 467 13.31 13.27 2.40
N ILE A 468 12.74 13.01 3.58
CA ILE A 468 12.26 11.68 4.02
C ILE A 468 10.76 11.55 3.78
N TYR A 469 10.33 10.49 3.10
CA TYR A 469 8.92 10.08 3.03
C TYR A 469 8.59 9.20 4.24
N VAL A 470 7.60 9.59 5.05
CA VAL A 470 7.15 8.82 6.22
C VAL A 470 5.89 8.02 5.86
N GLY A 471 5.98 6.69 5.99
CA GLY A 471 4.90 5.76 5.69
C GLY A 471 5.21 4.83 4.51
N ASP A 472 4.22 3.99 4.17
CA ASP A 472 4.32 3.07 3.04
C ASP A 472 4.01 3.78 1.71
N VAL A 473 4.72 3.41 0.65
CA VAL A 473 4.57 3.90 -0.73
C VAL A 473 4.19 2.75 -1.64
N ILE A 474 3.19 2.96 -2.50
CA ILE A 474 2.80 2.02 -3.56
C ILE A 474 2.75 2.77 -4.89
N LEU A 475 3.63 2.41 -5.82
CA LEU A 475 3.75 2.99 -7.15
C LEU A 475 3.25 1.95 -8.17
N ARG A 476 2.05 2.14 -8.72
CA ARG A 476 1.38 1.14 -9.57
C ARG A 476 1.63 1.35 -11.06
N THR A 477 1.91 2.59 -11.46
CA THR A 477 2.09 2.98 -12.86
C THR A 477 3.42 3.69 -13.09
N GLN A 478 3.84 3.79 -14.36
CA GLN A 478 5.01 4.59 -14.72
C GLN A 478 4.82 6.07 -14.35
N ASN A 479 3.58 6.57 -14.42
CA ASN A 479 3.27 7.93 -13.98
C ASN A 479 3.50 8.11 -12.47
N ASP A 480 3.15 7.12 -11.65
CA ASP A 480 3.42 7.16 -10.20
C ASP A 480 4.92 7.21 -9.92
N ILE A 481 5.71 6.40 -10.64
CA ILE A 481 7.19 6.40 -10.54
C ILE A 481 7.75 7.78 -10.89
N ASN A 482 7.33 8.34 -12.02
CA ASN A 482 7.79 9.65 -12.47
C ASN A 482 7.39 10.74 -11.46
N SER A 483 6.14 10.73 -11.01
CA SER A 483 5.62 11.71 -10.05
C SER A 483 6.33 11.62 -8.70
N PHE A 484 6.56 10.40 -8.20
CA PHE A 484 7.30 10.20 -6.96
C PHE A 484 8.77 10.62 -7.09
N GLY A 485 9.40 10.29 -8.23
CA GLY A 485 10.78 10.68 -8.52
C GLY A 485 11.01 12.18 -8.66
N LEU A 486 10.00 12.94 -9.12
CA LEU A 486 10.06 14.41 -9.19
C LEU A 486 10.28 15.05 -7.82
N PHE A 487 9.81 14.43 -6.73
CA PHE A 487 10.03 14.94 -5.38
C PHE A 487 11.44 14.69 -4.86
N GLY A 488 12.23 13.82 -5.51
CA GLY A 488 13.63 13.59 -5.17
C GLY A 488 13.87 12.96 -3.79
N TYR A 489 12.87 12.30 -3.18
CA TYR A 489 13.01 11.70 -1.84
C TYR A 489 14.27 10.85 -1.71
N THR A 490 14.96 10.99 -0.58
CA THR A 490 16.21 10.26 -0.29
C THR A 490 15.98 9.06 0.61
N GLU A 491 14.87 9.02 1.36
CA GLU A 491 14.51 7.94 2.28
C GLU A 491 13.00 7.66 2.27
N VAL A 492 12.63 6.39 2.40
CA VAL A 492 11.26 5.93 2.72
C VAL A 492 11.27 5.23 4.09
N GLN A 493 10.70 5.88 5.10
CA GLN A 493 10.45 5.30 6.42
C GLN A 493 9.19 4.44 6.38
N GLY A 494 9.32 3.26 5.75
CA GLY A 494 8.25 2.32 5.55
C GLY A 494 8.60 1.34 4.44
N SER A 495 7.56 0.84 3.78
CA SER A 495 7.65 -0.10 2.67
C SER A 495 7.56 0.65 1.34
N LEU A 496 8.40 0.29 0.37
CA LEU A 496 8.27 0.73 -1.02
C LEU A 496 7.79 -0.44 -1.87
N ARG A 497 6.65 -0.28 -2.54
CA ARG A 497 6.10 -1.24 -3.50
C ARG A 497 6.09 -0.65 -4.90
N ILE A 498 6.82 -1.28 -5.81
CA ILE A 498 6.88 -0.96 -7.24
C ILE A 498 6.07 -2.02 -7.98
N GLY A 499 4.92 -1.61 -8.52
CA GLY A 499 3.85 -2.48 -8.96
C GLY A 499 3.03 -3.04 -7.79
N ASP A 500 2.06 -3.90 -8.09
CA ASP A 500 1.10 -4.39 -7.10
C ASP A 500 0.84 -5.90 -7.30
N TYR A 501 0.62 -6.59 -6.18
CA TYR A 501 0.41 -8.02 -6.10
C TYR A 501 -1.03 -8.41 -6.49
N TYR A 502 -2.00 -7.52 -6.26
CA TYR A 502 -3.43 -7.81 -6.39
C TYR A 502 -4.03 -7.38 -7.73
N VAL A 503 -3.22 -6.85 -8.65
CA VAL A 503 -3.77 -6.27 -9.87
C VAL A 503 -4.23 -7.37 -10.82
N THR A 504 -5.44 -7.20 -11.33
CA THR A 504 -6.01 -7.99 -12.43
C THR A 504 -5.41 -7.61 -13.80
N GLN A 505 -4.55 -6.59 -13.85
CA GLN A 505 -3.83 -6.11 -15.03
C GLN A 505 -2.38 -5.77 -14.67
N ASN A 506 -1.43 -6.15 -15.52
CA ASN A 506 -0.01 -5.86 -15.31
C ASN A 506 0.27 -4.34 -15.32
N SER A 507 1.29 -3.89 -14.58
CA SER A 507 1.73 -2.48 -14.63
C SER A 507 2.38 -2.12 -15.98
N ASP A 508 2.39 -0.83 -16.29
CA ASP A 508 3.10 -0.23 -17.44
C ASP A 508 4.53 0.22 -17.09
N ILE A 509 4.98 -0.05 -15.86
CA ILE A 509 6.30 0.33 -15.35
C ILE A 509 7.39 -0.39 -16.15
N ASN A 510 8.24 0.40 -16.79
CA ASN A 510 9.37 -0.06 -17.58
C ASN A 510 10.69 0.66 -17.25
N ASP A 511 10.61 1.79 -16.53
CA ASP A 511 11.74 2.60 -16.12
C ASP A 511 11.58 3.04 -14.66
N ILE A 512 12.54 2.69 -13.80
CA ILE A 512 12.56 3.14 -12.40
C ILE A 512 13.70 4.10 -12.10
N THR A 513 14.40 4.61 -13.13
CA THR A 513 15.48 5.60 -12.96
C THR A 513 15.06 6.89 -12.24
N PRO A 514 13.78 7.35 -12.28
CA PRO A 514 13.34 8.47 -11.45
C PRO A 514 13.51 8.24 -9.94
N LEU A 515 13.66 7.00 -9.48
CA LEU A 515 13.87 6.67 -8.06
C LEU A 515 15.34 6.80 -7.61
N SER A 516 16.24 7.24 -8.48
CA SER A 516 17.69 7.28 -8.23
C SER A 516 18.15 8.16 -7.07
N SER A 517 17.29 9.05 -6.56
CA SER A 517 17.56 9.79 -5.33
C SER A 517 17.49 8.93 -4.07
N LEU A 518 16.78 7.80 -4.10
CA LEU A 518 16.58 6.95 -2.92
C LEU A 518 17.90 6.31 -2.47
N THR A 519 18.19 6.53 -1.20
CA THR A 519 19.31 5.92 -0.48
C THR A 519 18.86 4.97 0.61
N SER A 520 17.61 5.07 1.08
CA SER A 520 17.12 4.23 2.18
C SER A 520 15.64 3.85 2.14
N ILE A 521 15.37 2.60 2.53
CA ILE A 521 14.04 2.01 2.75
C ILE A 521 14.13 1.13 4.01
N THR A 522 13.27 1.37 5.01
CA THR A 522 13.45 0.78 6.36
C THR A 522 12.69 -0.52 6.62
N ASN A 523 11.75 -0.93 5.76
CA ASN A 523 10.97 -2.16 5.96
C ASN A 523 11.04 -3.11 4.76
N LEU A 524 10.18 -2.94 3.75
CA LEU A 524 10.05 -3.87 2.64
C LEU A 524 10.24 -3.16 1.31
N LEU A 525 11.18 -3.66 0.52
CA LEU A 525 11.29 -3.34 -0.90
C LEU A 525 10.64 -4.46 -1.72
N ALA A 526 9.49 -4.17 -2.33
CA ALA A 526 8.79 -5.10 -3.21
C ALA A 526 8.76 -4.58 -4.64
N ILE A 527 9.30 -5.33 -5.59
CA ILE A 527 9.30 -5.04 -7.02
C ILE A 527 8.52 -6.16 -7.68
N GLN A 528 7.26 -5.91 -8.01
CA GLN A 528 6.33 -6.97 -8.35
C GLN A 528 5.39 -6.65 -9.52
N SER A 529 5.15 -7.65 -10.37
CA SER A 529 4.18 -7.59 -11.47
C SER A 529 4.48 -6.52 -12.52
N ASN A 530 5.76 -6.26 -12.81
CA ASN A 530 6.21 -5.31 -13.84
C ASN A 530 6.77 -6.07 -15.06
N PRO A 531 5.94 -6.54 -16.01
CA PRO A 531 6.38 -7.43 -17.08
C PRO A 531 7.28 -6.76 -18.12
N GLN A 532 7.32 -5.42 -18.17
CA GLN A 532 8.14 -4.64 -19.10
C GLN A 532 9.44 -4.14 -18.46
N LEU A 533 9.62 -4.32 -17.15
CA LEU A 533 10.81 -3.86 -16.43
C LEU A 533 12.00 -4.77 -16.75
N VAL A 534 13.04 -4.20 -17.35
CA VAL A 534 14.24 -4.95 -17.81
C VAL A 534 15.44 -4.84 -16.86
N SER A 535 15.47 -3.79 -16.02
CA SER A 535 16.58 -3.50 -15.11
C SER A 535 16.07 -2.80 -13.85
N LEU A 536 16.84 -2.86 -12.78
CA LEU A 536 16.58 -2.10 -11.55
C LEU A 536 17.37 -0.78 -11.47
N ASN A 537 17.82 -0.26 -12.61
CA ASN A 537 18.46 1.06 -12.68
C ASN A 537 17.48 2.12 -12.16
N GLY A 538 17.91 2.86 -11.14
CA GLY A 538 17.06 3.67 -10.27
C GLY A 538 17.25 3.35 -8.80
N LEU A 539 17.72 2.15 -8.45
CA LEU A 539 17.92 1.74 -7.05
C LEU A 539 19.40 1.65 -6.63
N GLN A 540 20.33 1.99 -7.52
CA GLN A 540 21.79 1.81 -7.32
C GLN A 540 22.40 2.58 -6.13
N ASN A 541 21.64 3.50 -5.52
CA ASN A 541 22.08 4.30 -4.39
C ASN A 541 21.55 3.78 -3.05
N LEU A 542 20.74 2.70 -3.04
CA LEU A 542 20.19 2.11 -1.82
C LEU A 542 21.28 1.51 -0.93
N ASN A 543 21.50 2.12 0.23
CA ASN A 543 22.43 1.67 1.26
C ASN A 543 21.69 1.60 2.61
N SER A 544 20.70 0.73 2.71
CA SER A 544 19.77 0.71 3.86
C SER A 544 19.41 -0.65 4.40
N ASP A 545 18.95 -0.64 5.65
CA ASP A 545 18.47 -1.78 6.43
C ASP A 545 17.11 -2.30 5.92
N ILE A 546 17.09 -2.80 4.69
CA ILE A 546 15.90 -3.45 4.13
C ILE A 546 15.64 -4.73 4.91
N ASN A 547 14.53 -4.79 5.64
CA ASN A 547 14.15 -5.98 6.39
C ASN A 547 13.66 -7.12 5.46
N GLN A 548 12.95 -6.80 4.38
CA GLN A 548 12.42 -7.79 3.43
C GLN A 548 12.62 -7.33 1.98
N LEU A 549 13.05 -8.26 1.11
CA LEU A 549 13.28 -8.01 -0.31
C LEU A 549 12.49 -8.98 -1.18
N TRP A 550 11.51 -8.46 -1.92
CA TRP A 550 10.67 -9.25 -2.82
C TRP A 550 10.83 -8.78 -4.26
N VAL A 551 11.22 -9.69 -5.16
CA VAL A 551 11.29 -9.46 -6.61
C VAL A 551 10.43 -10.52 -7.29
N LEU A 552 9.20 -10.17 -7.66
CA LEU A 552 8.16 -11.13 -8.03
C LEU A 552 7.56 -10.82 -9.41
N ASN A 553 7.38 -11.81 -10.28
CA ASN A 553 6.63 -11.64 -11.54
C ASN A 553 7.16 -10.54 -12.49
N ASN A 554 8.49 -10.30 -12.55
CA ASN A 554 9.08 -9.34 -13.49
C ASN A 554 9.68 -10.09 -14.69
N SER A 555 8.84 -10.50 -15.63
CA SER A 555 9.19 -11.50 -16.66
C SER A 555 10.36 -11.13 -17.58
N GLN A 556 10.66 -9.84 -17.74
CA GLN A 556 11.75 -9.31 -18.59
C GLN A 556 12.99 -8.86 -17.79
N LEU A 557 12.97 -8.95 -16.47
CA LEU A 557 14.08 -8.53 -15.62
C LEU A 557 15.26 -9.50 -15.78
N VAL A 558 16.42 -9.00 -16.22
CA VAL A 558 17.57 -9.85 -16.59
C VAL A 558 18.58 -10.04 -15.45
N ASN A 559 18.71 -9.03 -14.59
CA ASN A 559 19.59 -9.03 -13.42
C ASN A 559 19.05 -8.10 -12.33
N LEU A 560 19.76 -8.03 -11.20
CA LEU A 560 19.39 -7.21 -10.04
C LEU A 560 20.43 -6.10 -9.77
N ASP A 561 21.17 -5.63 -10.78
CA ASP A 561 22.36 -4.78 -10.59
C ASP A 561 22.09 -3.46 -9.84
N GLY A 562 20.85 -2.97 -9.88
CA GLY A 562 20.38 -1.85 -9.07
C GLY A 562 20.44 -2.10 -7.55
N LEU A 563 20.64 -3.33 -7.10
CA LEU A 563 20.73 -3.70 -5.68
C LEU A 563 22.17 -4.03 -5.22
N SER A 564 23.17 -3.77 -6.07
CA SER A 564 24.60 -4.09 -5.82
C SER A 564 25.22 -3.48 -4.56
N VAL A 565 24.59 -2.43 -4.03
CA VAL A 565 25.03 -1.69 -2.85
C VAL A 565 24.38 -2.17 -1.54
N VAL A 566 23.35 -3.02 -1.62
CA VAL A 566 22.65 -3.56 -0.44
C VAL A 566 23.60 -4.45 0.37
N ASN A 567 23.84 -4.07 1.62
CA ASN A 567 24.87 -4.66 2.49
C ASN A 567 24.37 -4.96 3.91
N THR A 568 23.07 -5.17 4.08
CA THR A 568 22.40 -5.26 5.38
C THR A 568 21.91 -6.67 5.70
N ASP A 569 21.41 -6.86 6.91
CA ASP A 569 20.70 -8.08 7.31
C ASP A 569 19.27 -8.03 6.74
N ILE A 570 18.90 -9.05 5.96
CA ILE A 570 17.56 -9.15 5.35
C ILE A 570 16.85 -10.36 5.94
N TYR A 571 15.76 -10.17 6.69
CA TYR A 571 15.00 -11.29 7.23
C TYR A 571 14.54 -12.27 6.13
N GLU A 572 14.02 -11.76 5.02
CA GLU A 572 13.48 -12.59 3.94
C GLU A 572 13.82 -12.07 2.53
N ILE A 573 14.33 -12.98 1.68
CA ILE A 573 14.57 -12.74 0.26
C ILE A 573 13.66 -13.66 -0.56
N ARG A 574 12.79 -13.08 -1.38
CA ARG A 574 11.90 -13.82 -2.30
C ARG A 574 12.14 -13.36 -3.72
N ILE A 575 12.61 -14.26 -4.57
CA ILE A 575 12.82 -14.02 -6.01
C ILE A 575 11.98 -15.04 -6.75
N VAL A 576 10.84 -14.61 -7.27
CA VAL A 576 9.81 -15.52 -7.80
C VAL A 576 9.34 -15.11 -9.19
N ASN A 577 9.28 -16.05 -10.14
CA ASN A 577 8.71 -15.86 -11.48
C ASN A 577 9.36 -14.69 -12.26
N ASN A 578 10.69 -14.56 -12.21
CA ASN A 578 11.46 -13.63 -13.04
C ASN A 578 12.13 -14.41 -14.17
N ASN A 579 11.35 -14.80 -15.18
CA ASN A 579 11.77 -15.77 -16.20
C ASN A 579 13.01 -15.40 -17.01
N SER A 580 13.36 -14.11 -17.10
CA SER A 580 14.56 -13.63 -17.82
C SER A 580 15.78 -13.47 -16.92
N LEU A 581 15.65 -13.66 -15.60
CA LEU A 581 16.71 -13.44 -14.63
C LEU A 581 17.82 -14.47 -14.82
N LEU A 582 19.06 -14.04 -15.00
CA LEU A 582 20.19 -14.91 -15.28
C LEU A 582 21.06 -15.19 -14.04
N SER A 583 21.28 -14.17 -13.20
CA SER A 583 22.18 -14.25 -12.05
C SER A 583 21.74 -13.42 -10.83
N LEU A 584 22.30 -13.75 -9.67
CA LEU A 584 22.18 -13.01 -8.41
C LEU A 584 23.46 -12.27 -7.99
N THR A 585 24.42 -12.10 -8.91
CA THR A 585 25.75 -11.49 -8.68
C THR A 585 25.70 -10.09 -8.08
N SER A 586 24.53 -9.48 -8.07
CA SER A 586 24.22 -8.16 -7.56
C SER A 586 24.05 -8.09 -6.03
N PHE A 587 24.39 -9.14 -5.25
CA PHE A 587 24.36 -9.09 -3.78
C PHE A 587 25.73 -9.25 -3.08
N PRO A 588 26.87 -8.77 -3.63
CA PRO A 588 28.20 -9.20 -3.18
C PRO A 588 28.54 -8.89 -1.71
N ASN A 589 27.75 -8.04 -1.03
CA ASN A 589 27.98 -7.59 0.34
C ASN A 589 26.82 -7.92 1.30
N LEU A 590 25.84 -8.74 0.90
CA LEU A 590 24.73 -9.13 1.77
C LEU A 590 25.28 -9.72 3.08
N GLN A 591 24.81 -9.34 4.27
CA GLN A 591 25.42 -9.81 5.52
C GLN A 591 24.80 -11.11 6.03
N SER A 592 23.47 -11.15 6.09
CA SER A 592 22.74 -12.33 6.51
C SER A 592 21.34 -12.37 5.91
N ALA A 593 20.74 -13.57 5.91
CA ALA A 593 19.32 -13.71 5.72
C ALA A 593 18.73 -14.77 6.64
N THR A 594 17.42 -14.72 6.93
CA THR A 594 16.73 -15.80 7.66
C THR A 594 16.02 -16.75 6.73
N ARG A 595 15.42 -16.26 5.64
CA ARG A 595 14.69 -17.06 4.65
C ARG A 595 15.09 -16.70 3.23
N VAL A 596 15.31 -17.71 2.40
CA VAL A 596 15.61 -17.55 0.96
C VAL A 596 14.65 -18.42 0.14
N GLU A 597 13.91 -17.79 -0.75
CA GLU A 597 12.98 -18.42 -1.69
C GLU A 597 13.31 -18.01 -3.13
N PHE A 598 13.82 -18.97 -3.91
CA PHE A 598 14.01 -18.83 -5.35
C PHE A 598 13.04 -19.76 -6.06
N GLN A 599 12.00 -19.19 -6.67
CA GLN A 599 10.94 -19.97 -7.30
C GLN A 599 10.67 -19.54 -8.74
N ASP A 600 10.55 -20.52 -9.64
CA ASP A 600 10.12 -20.32 -11.03
C ASP A 600 10.95 -19.26 -11.80
N ASN A 601 12.26 -19.15 -11.52
CA ASN A 601 13.19 -18.32 -12.30
C ASN A 601 13.91 -19.18 -13.34
N ILE A 602 13.21 -19.53 -14.40
CA ILE A 602 13.60 -20.62 -15.31
C ILE A 602 14.99 -20.45 -15.98
N LEU A 603 15.50 -19.22 -16.15
CA LEU A 603 16.82 -18.93 -16.74
C LEU A 603 17.92 -18.65 -15.70
N LEU A 604 17.58 -18.63 -14.40
CA LEU A 604 18.52 -18.39 -13.32
C LEU A 604 19.51 -19.56 -13.28
N ASN A 605 20.77 -19.27 -13.57
CA ASN A 605 21.84 -20.28 -13.63
C ASN A 605 23.00 -19.99 -12.66
N ASP A 606 23.08 -18.77 -12.14
CA ASP A 606 24.15 -18.32 -11.28
C ASP A 606 23.60 -17.62 -10.04
N ILE A 607 23.65 -18.29 -8.90
CA ILE A 607 23.25 -17.72 -7.60
C ILE A 607 24.42 -17.11 -6.84
N SER A 608 25.55 -16.85 -7.49
CA SER A 608 26.66 -16.16 -6.85
C SER A 608 26.27 -14.75 -6.39
N GLY A 609 26.90 -14.27 -5.32
CA GLY A 609 26.51 -13.05 -4.62
C GLY A 609 25.90 -13.31 -3.24
N ILE A 610 25.46 -14.53 -2.92
CA ILE A 610 24.87 -14.87 -1.60
C ILE A 610 25.81 -15.68 -0.70
N GLU A 611 27.10 -15.79 -1.05
CA GLU A 611 28.09 -16.63 -0.36
C GLU A 611 28.31 -16.25 1.11
N THR A 612 28.01 -15.02 1.47
CA THR A 612 28.17 -14.48 2.82
C THR A 612 27.15 -15.04 3.82
N ILE A 613 26.02 -15.57 3.35
CA ILE A 613 24.97 -16.12 4.22
C ILE A 613 25.49 -17.39 4.88
N ALA A 614 25.62 -17.36 6.21
CA ALA A 614 26.14 -18.47 7.01
C ALA A 614 25.08 -19.27 7.78
N SER A 615 23.85 -18.76 7.87
CA SER A 615 22.73 -19.37 8.59
C SER A 615 21.41 -19.03 7.90
N LEU A 616 20.50 -20.00 7.82
CA LEU A 616 19.13 -19.82 7.34
C LEU A 616 18.17 -20.63 8.22
N GLU A 617 16.94 -20.15 8.38
CA GLU A 617 15.83 -21.00 8.82
C GLU A 617 15.30 -21.81 7.64
N LEU A 618 15.15 -21.18 6.47
CA LEU A 618 14.51 -21.82 5.31
C LEU A 618 15.26 -21.56 4.01
N LEU A 619 15.54 -22.64 3.28
CA LEU A 619 16.00 -22.63 1.89
C LEU A 619 14.95 -23.30 0.99
N TYR A 620 14.36 -22.53 0.08
CA TYR A 620 13.38 -23.00 -0.88
C TYR A 620 13.85 -22.72 -2.31
N ILE A 621 14.19 -23.77 -3.05
CA ILE A 621 14.61 -23.74 -4.46
C ILE A 621 13.60 -24.55 -5.26
N ASP A 622 12.81 -23.92 -6.13
CA ASP A 622 11.75 -24.61 -6.87
C ASP A 622 11.59 -24.07 -8.29
N GLY A 623 11.69 -24.90 -9.33
CA GLY A 623 11.43 -24.44 -10.70
C GLY A 623 12.54 -23.56 -11.30
N ASN A 624 13.78 -23.69 -10.83
CA ASN A 624 14.95 -22.99 -11.40
C ASN A 624 15.67 -23.93 -12.38
N ASP A 625 15.05 -24.16 -13.53
CA ASP A 625 15.47 -25.19 -14.50
C ASP A 625 16.89 -25.02 -15.04
N SER A 626 17.42 -23.79 -15.07
CA SER A 626 18.79 -23.51 -15.54
C SER A 626 19.86 -23.58 -14.46
N LEU A 627 19.49 -23.76 -13.19
CA LEU A 627 20.42 -23.78 -12.07
C LEU A 627 21.16 -25.12 -12.01
N THR A 628 22.50 -25.06 -12.02
CA THR A 628 23.35 -26.27 -12.07
C THR A 628 24.07 -26.59 -10.75
N SER A 629 24.18 -25.62 -9.84
CA SER A 629 24.98 -25.75 -8.63
C SER A 629 24.40 -24.95 -7.47
N LEU A 630 24.63 -25.44 -6.24
CA LEU A 630 24.27 -24.79 -4.98
C LEU A 630 25.51 -24.30 -4.21
N ASN A 631 26.69 -24.25 -4.85
CA ASN A 631 27.97 -23.94 -4.20
C ASN A 631 28.00 -22.58 -3.49
N SER A 632 27.17 -21.61 -3.89
CA SER A 632 27.05 -20.33 -3.17
C SER A 632 26.53 -20.50 -1.74
N PHE A 633 26.00 -21.67 -1.37
CA PHE A 633 25.59 -22.00 -0.01
C PHE A 633 26.68 -22.71 0.82
N SER A 634 27.91 -22.87 0.32
CA SER A 634 28.97 -23.65 0.99
C SER A 634 29.34 -23.15 2.40
N ASN A 635 29.00 -21.89 2.73
CA ASN A 635 29.23 -21.30 4.05
C ASN A 635 28.07 -21.52 5.03
N LEU A 636 26.94 -22.09 4.59
CA LEU A 636 25.81 -22.39 5.47
C LEU A 636 26.20 -23.44 6.52
N THR A 637 26.09 -23.08 7.78
CA THR A 637 26.36 -23.97 8.93
C THR A 637 25.09 -24.38 9.68
N SER A 638 24.00 -23.62 9.50
CA SER A 638 22.70 -23.88 10.08
C SER A 638 21.62 -23.70 9.01
N LEU A 639 20.74 -24.70 8.92
CA LEU A 639 19.54 -24.70 8.09
C LEU A 639 18.46 -25.46 8.86
N GLU A 640 17.24 -24.93 8.97
CA GLU A 640 16.14 -25.70 9.57
C GLU A 640 15.35 -26.44 8.48
N GLY A 641 14.91 -25.77 7.42
CA GLY A 641 14.13 -26.36 6.34
C GLY A 641 14.86 -26.34 5.00
N CYS A 642 14.94 -27.49 4.33
CA CYS A 642 15.50 -27.57 2.98
C CYS A 642 14.46 -28.13 2.00
N ASN A 643 14.13 -27.35 0.98
CA ASN A 643 13.21 -27.75 -0.08
C ASN A 643 13.81 -27.49 -1.47
N ILE A 644 14.11 -28.56 -2.21
CA ILE A 644 14.71 -28.50 -3.53
C ILE A 644 13.82 -29.25 -4.51
N ARG A 645 13.18 -28.52 -5.41
CA ARG A 645 12.15 -29.05 -6.31
C ARG A 645 12.32 -28.55 -7.73
N ARG A 646 11.86 -29.34 -8.71
CA ARG A 646 11.73 -28.93 -10.12
C ARG A 646 12.95 -28.15 -10.65
N SER A 647 14.16 -28.52 -10.23
CA SER A 647 15.40 -27.81 -10.57
C SER A 647 16.25 -28.74 -11.42
N ASN A 648 15.83 -28.86 -12.68
CA ASN A 648 16.12 -30.01 -13.54
C ASN A 648 17.58 -30.13 -14.02
N LEU A 649 18.45 -29.17 -13.70
CA LEU A 649 19.89 -29.24 -14.01
C LEU A 649 20.81 -29.38 -12.78
N ILE A 650 20.26 -29.40 -11.56
CA ILE A 650 21.03 -29.67 -10.34
C ILE A 650 21.34 -31.18 -10.29
N SER A 651 22.59 -31.56 -10.54
CA SER A 651 23.02 -32.97 -10.54
C SER A 651 23.45 -33.52 -9.17
N ASN A 652 23.84 -32.63 -8.25
CA ASN A 652 24.23 -32.96 -6.88
C ASN A 652 23.87 -31.80 -5.93
N LEU A 653 24.01 -32.01 -4.62
CA LEU A 653 23.74 -30.99 -3.60
C LEU A 653 25.02 -30.34 -3.03
N GLU A 654 26.11 -30.29 -3.81
CA GLU A 654 27.34 -29.61 -3.40
C GLU A 654 27.04 -28.14 -3.04
N GLY A 655 27.62 -27.67 -1.94
CA GLY A 655 27.26 -26.43 -1.25
C GLY A 655 26.48 -26.65 0.05
N LEU A 656 25.91 -27.84 0.30
CA LEU A 656 25.18 -28.16 1.55
C LEU A 656 25.97 -29.06 2.52
N GLU A 657 27.30 -29.12 2.38
CA GLU A 657 28.15 -30.06 3.12
C GLU A 657 28.21 -29.81 4.62
N ASN A 658 27.99 -28.56 5.05
CA ASN A 658 28.20 -28.16 6.43
C ASN A 658 26.92 -28.24 7.29
N ILE A 659 25.81 -28.75 6.74
CA ILE A 659 24.53 -28.84 7.44
C ILE A 659 24.52 -30.07 8.37
N ALA A 660 24.44 -29.84 9.68
CA ALA A 660 24.49 -30.89 10.69
C ALA A 660 23.12 -31.42 11.13
N SER A 661 22.06 -30.61 10.99
CA SER A 661 20.69 -30.94 11.38
C SER A 661 19.69 -30.21 10.49
N LEU A 662 18.51 -30.80 10.29
CA LEU A 662 17.37 -30.15 9.65
C LEU A 662 16.10 -30.43 10.49
N GLN A 663 15.12 -29.55 10.41
CA GLN A 663 13.74 -29.84 10.73
C GLN A 663 13.11 -30.72 9.66
N TYR A 664 13.30 -30.42 8.36
CA TYR A 664 12.77 -31.27 7.29
C TYR A 664 13.61 -31.20 6.02
N LEU A 665 13.55 -32.28 5.23
CA LEU A 665 14.20 -32.39 3.93
C LEU A 665 13.19 -32.81 2.87
N ARG A 666 13.04 -31.99 1.84
CA ARG A 666 12.20 -32.29 0.68
C ARG A 666 13.01 -32.15 -0.61
N ILE A 667 13.10 -33.24 -1.35
CA ILE A 667 13.74 -33.33 -2.66
C ILE A 667 12.71 -33.93 -3.62
N GLU A 668 12.28 -33.15 -4.61
CA GLU A 668 11.19 -33.60 -5.48
C GLU A 668 11.32 -33.13 -6.94
N GLN A 669 11.08 -34.03 -7.90
CA GLN A 669 11.06 -33.66 -9.33
C GLN A 669 12.37 -33.02 -9.79
N ASN A 670 13.53 -33.55 -9.35
CA ASN A 670 14.83 -33.12 -9.85
C ASN A 670 15.38 -34.20 -10.80
N ASP A 671 15.15 -34.01 -12.10
CA ASP A 671 15.30 -35.08 -13.09
C ASP A 671 16.73 -35.63 -13.22
N VAL A 672 17.75 -34.77 -13.10
CA VAL A 672 19.17 -35.14 -13.26
C VAL A 672 19.93 -35.35 -11.94
N LEU A 673 19.27 -35.09 -10.80
CA LEU A 673 19.88 -35.25 -9.48
C LEU A 673 20.25 -36.71 -9.26
N ASN A 674 21.55 -37.00 -9.21
CA ASN A 674 22.09 -38.36 -9.10
C ASN A 674 22.80 -38.63 -7.78
N SER A 675 23.12 -37.59 -7.00
CA SER A 675 23.75 -37.73 -5.69
C SER A 675 23.25 -36.71 -4.68
N ILE A 676 23.00 -37.15 -3.46
CA ILE A 676 22.76 -36.31 -2.27
C ILE A 676 23.90 -36.42 -1.25
N SER A 677 25.06 -36.92 -1.66
CA SER A 677 26.21 -37.22 -0.76
C SER A 677 26.76 -36.02 -0.02
N ALA A 678 26.50 -34.80 -0.51
CA ALA A 678 26.84 -33.57 0.20
C ALA A 678 26.19 -33.52 1.60
N LEU A 679 25.06 -34.19 1.82
CA LEU A 679 24.39 -34.22 3.12
C LEU A 679 25.09 -35.10 4.17
N SER A 680 26.27 -35.69 3.91
CA SER A 680 26.92 -36.69 4.79
C SER A 680 27.18 -36.26 6.23
N ASN A 681 27.18 -34.95 6.52
CA ASN A 681 27.33 -34.42 7.87
C ASN A 681 26.00 -34.30 8.63
N LEU A 682 24.87 -34.61 8.00
CA LEU A 682 23.53 -34.52 8.57
C LEU A 682 23.28 -35.65 9.57
N ASN A 683 23.13 -35.30 10.85
CA ASN A 683 22.99 -36.25 11.97
C ASN A 683 21.54 -36.42 12.45
N SER A 684 20.69 -35.42 12.19
CA SER A 684 19.29 -35.45 12.64
C SER A 684 18.37 -34.71 11.69
N ILE A 685 17.20 -35.30 11.45
CA ILE A 685 16.07 -34.64 10.80
C ILE A 685 14.89 -34.74 11.73
N GLU A 686 14.40 -33.61 12.25
CA GLU A 686 13.37 -33.67 13.29
C GLU A 686 12.03 -34.17 12.75
N SER A 687 11.55 -33.65 11.62
CA SER A 687 10.21 -33.93 11.11
C SER A 687 10.22 -35.04 10.04
N SER A 688 10.42 -34.69 8.77
CA SER A 688 10.15 -35.59 7.64
C SER A 688 11.25 -35.56 6.59
N ILE A 689 11.43 -36.71 5.93
CA ILE A 689 12.20 -36.85 4.69
C ILE A 689 11.21 -37.18 3.58
N VAL A 690 11.21 -36.37 2.52
CA VAL A 690 10.43 -36.62 1.31
C VAL A 690 11.37 -36.60 0.11
N ILE A 691 11.60 -37.75 -0.50
CA ILE A 691 12.42 -37.89 -1.72
C ILE A 691 11.56 -38.54 -2.79
N ARG A 692 11.16 -37.76 -3.80
CA ARG A 692 10.25 -38.28 -4.82
C ARG A 692 10.49 -37.78 -6.23
N ASN A 693 10.15 -38.60 -7.22
CA ASN A 693 10.29 -38.25 -8.63
C ASN A 693 11.72 -37.77 -8.97
N CYS A 694 12.75 -38.41 -8.44
CA CYS A 694 14.16 -38.13 -8.78
C CYS A 694 14.70 -39.31 -9.60
N PRO A 695 14.39 -39.37 -10.92
CA PRO A 695 14.63 -40.56 -11.73
C PRO A 695 16.11 -40.92 -11.92
N SER A 696 17.05 -40.00 -11.72
CA SER A 696 18.50 -40.26 -11.84
C SER A 696 19.19 -40.65 -10.52
N LEU A 697 18.49 -40.57 -9.38
CA LEU A 697 19.07 -40.82 -8.06
C LEU A 697 19.27 -42.33 -7.85
N THR A 698 20.52 -42.77 -7.66
CA THR A 698 20.85 -44.21 -7.54
C THR A 698 21.01 -44.70 -6.10
N SER A 699 21.38 -43.81 -5.18
CA SER A 699 21.49 -44.12 -3.76
C SER A 699 21.05 -42.96 -2.88
N LEU A 700 20.76 -43.25 -1.61
CA LEU A 700 20.52 -42.24 -0.57
C LEU A 700 21.80 -41.90 0.22
N SER A 701 22.98 -42.20 -0.33
CA SER A 701 24.25 -41.88 0.31
C SER A 701 24.34 -40.40 0.62
N GLY A 702 24.72 -40.05 1.85
CA GLY A 702 24.55 -38.72 2.44
C GLY A 702 23.61 -38.72 3.66
N LEU A 703 22.74 -39.72 3.82
CA LEU A 703 21.81 -39.81 4.95
C LEU A 703 22.26 -40.78 6.07
N GLU A 704 23.50 -41.27 6.03
CA GLU A 704 24.03 -42.28 6.96
C GLU A 704 24.00 -41.84 8.43
N GLY A 705 24.09 -40.54 8.68
CA GLY A 705 24.05 -39.94 10.02
C GLY A 705 22.64 -39.83 10.61
N CYS A 706 21.58 -39.97 9.80
CA CYS A 706 20.20 -39.77 10.24
C CYS A 706 19.74 -40.93 11.15
N THR A 707 19.49 -40.64 12.44
CA THR A 707 19.15 -41.68 13.44
C THR A 707 17.67 -41.74 13.84
N SER A 708 16.92 -40.63 13.75
CA SER A 708 15.50 -40.59 14.15
C SER A 708 14.71 -39.58 13.33
N LEU A 709 13.42 -39.85 13.12
CA LEU A 709 12.44 -39.01 12.44
C LEU A 709 11.16 -38.93 13.28
N VAL A 710 10.65 -37.72 13.58
CA VAL A 710 9.43 -37.54 14.39
C VAL A 710 8.16 -37.76 13.55
N GLN A 711 8.21 -37.56 12.23
CA GLN A 711 7.05 -37.71 11.35
C GLN A 711 7.31 -38.75 10.25
N ASN A 712 7.41 -38.34 8.98
CA ASN A 712 7.24 -39.26 7.85
C ASN A 712 8.56 -39.50 7.09
N LEU A 713 8.71 -40.72 6.60
CA LEU A 713 9.71 -41.09 5.59
C LEU A 713 8.99 -41.50 4.29
N GLU A 714 9.14 -40.68 3.26
CA GLU A 714 8.54 -40.89 1.94
C GLU A 714 9.63 -41.02 0.86
N ILE A 715 9.72 -42.20 0.24
CA ILE A 715 10.63 -42.49 -0.87
C ILE A 715 9.78 -42.99 -2.05
N ASN A 716 9.49 -42.10 -3.00
CA ASN A 716 8.45 -42.36 -4.00
C ASN A 716 8.91 -42.09 -5.45
N ASN A 717 8.63 -43.00 -6.39
CA ASN A 717 8.88 -42.79 -7.83
C ASN A 717 10.35 -42.43 -8.18
N ASN A 718 11.33 -43.03 -7.52
CA ASN A 718 12.75 -42.83 -7.85
C ASN A 718 13.25 -44.01 -8.69
N ASN A 719 13.05 -43.93 -10.00
CA ASN A 719 13.18 -45.07 -10.92
C ASN A 719 14.57 -45.72 -10.98
N SER A 720 15.64 -44.97 -10.70
CA SER A 720 17.01 -45.50 -10.66
C SER A 720 17.52 -45.83 -9.25
N LEU A 721 16.69 -45.65 -8.21
CA LEU A 721 17.12 -45.83 -6.83
C LEU A 721 17.27 -47.32 -6.51
N ILE A 722 18.49 -47.71 -6.15
CA ILE A 722 18.87 -49.09 -5.82
C ILE A 722 19.23 -49.19 -4.33
N ASP A 723 20.10 -48.29 -3.87
CA ASP A 723 20.70 -48.38 -2.55
C ASP A 723 20.07 -47.38 -1.56
N VAL A 724 19.31 -47.92 -0.62
CA VAL A 724 18.68 -47.18 0.49
C VAL A 724 19.34 -47.47 1.84
N SER A 725 20.48 -48.15 1.86
CA SER A 725 21.18 -48.58 3.08
C SER A 725 21.68 -47.43 3.95
N ALA A 726 21.78 -46.22 3.40
CA ALA A 726 22.09 -45.01 4.15
C ALA A 726 21.08 -44.76 5.30
N LEU A 727 19.85 -45.26 5.20
CA LEU A 727 18.83 -45.13 6.24
C LEU A 727 18.89 -46.20 7.33
N ASN A 728 19.89 -47.11 7.32
CA ASN A 728 20.03 -48.17 8.34
C ASN A 728 20.24 -47.64 9.77
N SER A 729 20.67 -46.38 9.91
CA SER A 729 20.84 -45.72 11.21
C SER A 729 19.51 -45.27 11.82
N VAL A 730 18.44 -45.20 11.01
CA VAL A 730 17.11 -44.73 11.45
C VAL A 730 16.46 -45.79 12.34
N ASN A 731 16.28 -45.46 13.61
CA ASN A 731 15.70 -46.35 14.62
C ASN A 731 14.31 -45.92 15.11
N SER A 732 13.80 -44.78 14.64
CA SER A 732 12.45 -44.29 14.97
C SER A 732 11.86 -43.49 13.82
N ILE A 733 10.59 -43.75 13.50
CA ILE A 733 9.74 -43.01 12.58
C ILE A 733 8.42 -42.81 13.31
N GLY A 734 8.14 -41.60 13.78
CA GLY A 734 6.94 -41.32 14.57
C GLY A 734 5.64 -41.33 13.77
N GLY A 735 5.72 -41.23 12.44
CA GLY A 735 4.58 -41.24 11.51
C GLY A 735 4.63 -42.40 10.53
N SER A 736 4.53 -42.09 9.23
CA SER A 736 4.37 -43.07 8.15
C SER A 736 5.69 -43.44 7.47
N LEU A 737 5.87 -44.73 7.19
CA LEU A 737 6.89 -45.25 6.29
C LEU A 737 6.27 -45.58 4.94
N ILE A 738 6.63 -44.80 3.92
CA ILE A 738 6.08 -44.92 2.57
C ILE A 738 7.24 -45.16 1.59
N ILE A 739 7.29 -46.36 1.02
CA ILE A 739 8.20 -46.72 -0.08
C ILE A 739 7.34 -47.17 -1.27
N HIS A 740 7.21 -46.31 -2.26
CA HIS A 740 6.31 -46.54 -3.39
C HIS A 740 6.97 -46.32 -4.75
N SER A 741 6.73 -47.23 -5.70
CA SER A 741 7.17 -47.05 -7.10
C SER A 741 8.69 -46.85 -7.24
N ASN A 742 9.50 -47.62 -6.51
CA ASN A 742 10.95 -47.67 -6.71
C ASN A 742 11.32 -49.05 -7.27
N PRO A 743 11.28 -49.23 -8.60
CA PRO A 743 11.31 -50.54 -9.23
C PRO A 743 12.61 -51.33 -9.03
N LEU A 744 13.72 -50.66 -8.69
CA LEU A 744 15.05 -51.28 -8.55
C LEU A 744 15.48 -51.53 -7.09
N ILE A 745 14.68 -51.14 -6.09
CA ILE A 745 14.98 -51.45 -4.69
C ILE A 745 14.75 -52.95 -4.45
N GLU A 746 15.81 -53.68 -4.12
CA GLU A 746 15.74 -55.11 -3.77
C GLU A 746 15.48 -55.37 -2.28
N ASN A 747 15.93 -54.45 -1.42
CA ASN A 747 15.80 -54.55 0.04
C ASN A 747 15.46 -53.17 0.62
N ILE A 748 14.53 -53.12 1.57
CA ILE A 748 14.28 -51.91 2.36
C ILE A 748 15.45 -51.62 3.33
N PRO A 749 15.54 -50.41 3.90
CA PRO A 749 16.52 -50.13 4.94
C PRO A 749 16.34 -51.02 6.17
N ASN A 750 17.43 -51.29 6.87
CA ASN A 750 17.41 -52.04 8.12
C ASN A 750 17.13 -51.11 9.29
N PHE A 751 15.85 -50.91 9.61
CA PHE A 751 15.40 -50.01 10.65
C PHE A 751 15.51 -50.65 12.05
N TYR A 752 16.74 -50.78 12.56
CA TYR A 752 17.01 -51.36 13.87
C TYR A 752 16.28 -50.58 14.98
N GLY A 753 15.40 -51.24 15.74
CA GLY A 753 14.64 -50.62 16.83
C GLY A 753 13.32 -49.93 16.43
N LEU A 754 12.93 -49.96 15.16
CA LEU A 754 11.65 -49.40 14.72
C LEU A 754 10.47 -50.28 15.18
N THR A 755 9.83 -49.88 16.29
CA THR A 755 8.81 -50.70 16.98
C THR A 755 7.37 -50.34 16.65
N SER A 756 7.11 -49.13 16.18
CA SER A 756 5.76 -48.63 15.85
C SER A 756 5.78 -47.70 14.65
N LEU A 757 4.67 -47.68 13.90
CA LEU A 757 4.41 -46.74 12.81
C LEU A 757 2.94 -46.28 12.83
N ASP A 758 2.67 -45.08 12.32
CA ASP A 758 1.30 -44.68 11.99
C ASP A 758 0.80 -45.47 10.77
N GLN A 759 1.60 -45.53 9.70
CA GLN A 759 1.25 -46.28 8.50
C GLN A 759 2.48 -46.92 7.87
N LEU A 760 2.32 -48.16 7.39
CA LEU A 760 3.31 -48.85 6.56
C LEU A 760 2.75 -49.02 5.15
N LYS A 761 3.41 -48.41 4.15
CA LYS A 761 3.01 -48.53 2.75
C LYS A 761 4.21 -48.90 1.88
N ILE A 762 4.28 -50.17 1.48
CA ILE A 762 5.32 -50.73 0.61
C ILE A 762 4.65 -51.21 -0.68
N THR A 763 4.66 -50.39 -1.72
CA THR A 763 3.83 -50.64 -2.90
C THR A 763 4.53 -50.38 -4.21
N ASN A 764 4.28 -51.19 -5.24
CA ASN A 764 4.87 -51.00 -6.57
C ASN A 764 6.43 -51.01 -6.59
N ASN A 765 7.08 -51.81 -5.74
CA ASN A 765 8.54 -51.98 -5.76
C ASN A 765 8.87 -53.32 -6.40
N GLN A 766 8.98 -53.35 -7.72
CA GLN A 766 8.99 -54.58 -8.52
C GLN A 766 10.12 -55.56 -8.16
N SER A 767 11.32 -55.05 -7.84
CA SER A 767 12.49 -55.87 -7.49
C SER A 767 12.59 -56.24 -6.01
N LEU A 768 11.69 -55.75 -5.15
CA LEU A 768 11.77 -55.96 -3.71
C LEU A 768 11.57 -57.43 -3.37
N ILE A 769 12.54 -58.06 -2.70
CA ILE A 769 12.56 -59.52 -2.48
C ILE A 769 11.96 -59.90 -1.13
N ASN A 770 12.17 -59.07 -0.11
CA ASN A 770 11.75 -59.30 1.27
C ASN A 770 11.61 -57.96 2.01
N LEU A 771 11.08 -58.00 3.24
CA LEU A 771 10.94 -56.83 4.12
C LEU A 771 11.97 -56.85 5.27
N ASN A 772 13.14 -57.46 5.07
CA ASN A 772 14.17 -57.54 6.12
C ASN A 772 14.58 -56.11 6.51
N GLY A 773 14.39 -55.78 7.78
CA GLY A 773 14.52 -54.42 8.29
C GLY A 773 13.34 -53.97 9.14
N LEU A 774 12.21 -54.67 9.06
CA LEU A 774 11.03 -54.44 9.92
C LEU A 774 10.89 -55.44 11.07
N ASN A 775 11.97 -56.17 11.39
CA ASN A 775 11.96 -57.24 12.41
C ASN A 775 11.50 -56.79 13.79
N ASP A 776 11.70 -55.52 14.14
CA ASP A 776 11.32 -54.99 15.45
C ASP A 776 9.90 -54.38 15.47
N LEU A 777 9.25 -54.27 14.31
CA LEU A 777 7.94 -53.63 14.17
C LEU A 777 6.87 -54.45 14.88
N SER A 778 6.24 -53.86 15.89
CA SER A 778 5.28 -54.53 16.77
C SER A 778 3.85 -53.98 16.65
N HIS A 779 3.71 -52.75 16.15
CA HIS A 779 2.44 -52.03 16.13
C HIS A 779 2.33 -51.10 14.92
N VAL A 780 1.15 -51.08 14.28
CA VAL A 780 0.79 -50.10 13.24
C VAL A 780 -0.60 -49.53 13.49
N GLU A 781 -0.74 -48.20 13.56
CA GLU A 781 -1.99 -47.55 13.95
C GLU A 781 -3.04 -47.51 12.81
N PHE A 782 -2.71 -46.95 11.66
CA PHE A 782 -3.69 -46.68 10.58
C PHE A 782 -3.73 -47.76 9.49
N GLY A 783 -2.65 -48.50 9.25
CA GLY A 783 -2.69 -49.66 8.36
C GLY A 783 -1.38 -50.06 7.69
N VAL A 784 -1.41 -51.27 7.13
CA VAL A 784 -0.31 -51.93 6.42
C VAL A 784 -0.76 -52.24 5.00
N LEU A 785 -0.11 -51.62 4.00
CA LEU A 785 -0.37 -51.83 2.58
C LEU A 785 0.88 -52.39 1.92
N ILE A 786 0.82 -53.67 1.52
CA ILE A 786 1.90 -54.38 0.83
C ILE A 786 1.34 -54.91 -0.48
N ASN A 787 1.51 -54.17 -1.57
CA ASN A 787 0.93 -54.57 -2.84
C ASN A 787 1.70 -54.15 -4.09
N PHE A 788 1.55 -54.91 -5.17
CA PHE A 788 2.32 -54.73 -6.42
C PHE A 788 3.85 -54.85 -6.22
N ASN A 789 4.31 -55.73 -5.33
CA ASN A 789 5.74 -56.05 -5.19
C ASN A 789 5.98 -57.44 -5.80
N GLU A 790 6.12 -57.51 -7.12
CA GLU A 790 6.07 -58.78 -7.87
C GLU A 790 7.14 -59.80 -7.45
N SER A 791 8.33 -59.33 -7.05
CA SER A 791 9.45 -60.19 -6.61
C SER A 791 9.43 -60.53 -5.11
N LEU A 792 8.45 -60.02 -4.36
CA LEU A 792 8.39 -60.22 -2.91
C LEU A 792 8.10 -61.68 -2.59
N THR A 793 9.07 -62.37 -1.99
CA THR A 793 8.99 -63.81 -1.67
C THR A 793 8.66 -64.09 -0.21
N SER A 794 8.95 -63.15 0.70
CA SER A 794 8.77 -63.34 2.13
C SER A 794 8.43 -62.03 2.85
N ILE A 795 7.54 -62.14 3.84
CA ILE A 795 7.23 -61.10 4.84
C ILE A 795 7.60 -61.56 6.26
N GLU A 796 8.48 -62.56 6.39
CA GLU A 796 8.86 -63.19 7.67
C GLU A 796 9.41 -62.19 8.69
N SER A 797 10.00 -61.09 8.24
CA SER A 797 10.47 -59.99 9.08
C SER A 797 9.36 -59.22 9.79
N LEU A 798 8.07 -59.50 9.54
CA LEU A 798 6.97 -58.94 10.32
C LEU A 798 6.66 -59.77 11.57
N ASN A 799 7.48 -60.77 11.91
CA ASN A 799 7.27 -61.75 12.99
C ASN A 799 7.00 -61.16 14.39
N ASN A 800 7.33 -59.90 14.65
CA ASN A 800 7.01 -59.22 15.91
C ASN A 800 5.73 -58.38 15.85
N LEU A 801 5.09 -58.23 14.68
CA LEU A 801 3.91 -57.41 14.47
C LEU A 801 2.71 -58.00 15.21
N ASN A 802 2.36 -57.38 16.34
CA ASN A 802 1.32 -57.87 17.25
C ASN A 802 -0.04 -57.21 16.99
N SER A 803 -0.06 -55.98 16.50
CA SER A 803 -1.30 -55.23 16.34
C SER A 803 -1.30 -54.31 15.12
N ILE A 804 -2.42 -54.33 14.40
CA ILE A 804 -2.75 -53.40 13.32
C ILE A 804 -4.14 -52.82 13.63
N ASN A 805 -4.20 -51.55 14.06
CA ASN A 805 -5.48 -50.90 14.42
C ASN A 805 -6.29 -50.46 13.18
N GLY A 806 -5.72 -50.62 11.97
CA GLY A 806 -6.33 -50.27 10.70
C GLY A 806 -6.43 -51.45 9.72
N ILE A 807 -6.24 -51.15 8.44
CA ILE A 807 -6.39 -52.13 7.35
C ILE A 807 -5.06 -52.86 7.10
N LEU A 808 -5.10 -54.18 7.06
CA LEU A 808 -4.06 -55.01 6.42
C LEU A 808 -4.48 -55.30 4.97
N TYR A 809 -3.68 -54.83 4.01
CA TYR A 809 -3.89 -55.09 2.58
C TYR A 809 -2.66 -55.77 1.96
N ILE A 810 -2.85 -56.99 1.44
CA ILE A 810 -1.82 -57.76 0.73
C ILE A 810 -2.37 -58.21 -0.62
N GLY A 811 -1.86 -57.66 -1.73
CA GLY A 811 -2.35 -57.99 -3.08
C GLY A 811 -1.29 -57.80 -4.17
N SER A 812 -1.37 -58.52 -5.29
CA SER A 812 -0.39 -58.39 -6.39
C SER A 812 1.07 -58.58 -5.96
N ASN A 813 1.32 -59.48 -5.00
CA ASN A 813 2.68 -59.92 -4.65
C ASN A 813 2.88 -61.32 -5.22
N ASN A 814 3.07 -61.40 -6.54
CA ASN A 814 3.01 -62.65 -7.31
C ASN A 814 3.95 -63.75 -6.80
N SER A 815 5.11 -63.40 -6.25
CA SER A 815 6.10 -64.35 -5.74
C SER A 815 5.88 -64.78 -4.29
N LEU A 816 4.96 -64.14 -3.56
CA LEU A 816 4.68 -64.44 -2.16
C LEU A 816 3.87 -65.72 -2.07
N SER A 817 4.40 -66.72 -1.35
CA SER A 817 3.77 -68.05 -1.25
C SER A 817 3.13 -68.33 0.12
N SER A 818 3.57 -67.60 1.15
CA SER A 818 3.09 -67.75 2.53
C SER A 818 2.94 -66.39 3.21
N LEU A 819 2.04 -66.32 4.19
CA LEU A 819 1.92 -65.23 5.15
C LEU A 819 2.80 -65.41 6.40
N SER A 820 3.76 -66.35 6.38
CA SER A 820 4.76 -66.48 7.45
C SER A 820 5.41 -65.15 7.78
N GLY A 821 5.48 -64.83 9.08
CA GLY A 821 5.76 -63.50 9.61
C GLY A 821 4.57 -62.86 10.33
N LEU A 822 3.34 -63.32 10.13
CA LEU A 822 2.16 -62.76 10.81
C LEU A 822 1.70 -63.57 12.05
N GLU A 823 2.52 -64.51 12.55
CA GLU A 823 2.16 -65.42 13.65
C GLU A 823 1.87 -64.71 14.97
N SER A 824 2.53 -63.57 15.21
CA SER A 824 2.39 -62.79 16.44
C SER A 824 1.17 -61.88 16.46
N LEU A 825 0.46 -61.75 15.33
CA LEU A 825 -0.66 -60.84 15.17
C LEU A 825 -1.82 -61.28 16.09
N ALA A 826 -2.21 -60.39 17.00
CA ALA A 826 -3.25 -60.61 18.01
C ALA A 826 -4.42 -59.61 17.88
N LEU A 827 -4.20 -58.47 17.21
CA LEU A 827 -5.22 -57.46 16.97
C LEU A 827 -5.17 -56.99 15.51
N LEU A 828 -6.29 -57.07 14.80
CA LEU A 828 -6.41 -56.62 13.41
C LEU A 828 -7.80 -56.02 13.12
N THR A 829 -7.91 -54.74 12.77
CA THR A 829 -9.25 -54.17 12.51
C THR A 829 -9.90 -54.76 11.25
N ASN A 830 -9.26 -54.75 10.08
CA ASN A 830 -9.78 -55.41 8.86
C ASN A 830 -8.66 -55.97 7.99
N ALA A 831 -8.92 -57.03 7.21
CA ALA A 831 -7.96 -57.62 6.27
C ALA A 831 -8.54 -57.79 4.85
N TYR A 832 -7.73 -57.45 3.85
CA TYR A 832 -8.00 -57.68 2.43
C TYR A 832 -6.79 -58.39 1.80
N ILE A 833 -6.95 -59.65 1.39
CA ILE A 833 -5.86 -60.48 0.86
C ILE A 833 -6.26 -61.00 -0.52
N GLY A 834 -5.59 -60.49 -1.56
CA GLY A 834 -5.85 -60.81 -2.98
C GLY A 834 -7.02 -60.03 -3.63
N VAL A 835 -7.63 -59.10 -2.89
CA VAL A 835 -8.76 -58.25 -3.32
C VAL A 835 -8.55 -56.78 -2.99
N LEU A 836 -9.01 -55.85 -3.83
CA LEU A 836 -8.88 -54.41 -3.56
C LEU A 836 -9.68 -54.00 -2.32
N TYR A 837 -9.05 -53.24 -1.41
CA TYR A 837 -9.70 -52.69 -0.22
C TYR A 837 -10.90 -51.79 -0.55
N SER A 838 -10.91 -51.16 -1.73
CA SER A 838 -11.95 -50.25 -2.19
C SER A 838 -13.01 -50.89 -3.08
N ASP A 839 -12.78 -52.12 -3.54
CA ASP A 839 -13.67 -52.81 -4.47
C ASP A 839 -13.45 -54.34 -4.41
N THR A 840 -14.36 -55.04 -3.74
CA THR A 840 -14.34 -56.51 -3.65
C THR A 840 -14.68 -57.21 -4.97
N SER A 841 -15.07 -56.46 -6.01
CA SER A 841 -15.33 -56.97 -7.35
C SER A 841 -14.12 -56.89 -8.30
N MET A 842 -13.04 -56.21 -7.89
CA MET A 842 -11.80 -56.11 -8.66
C MET A 842 -10.68 -56.98 -8.09
N SER A 843 -10.15 -57.86 -8.93
CA SER A 843 -9.15 -58.87 -8.60
C SER A 843 -7.71 -58.32 -8.66
N VAL A 844 -6.94 -58.40 -7.56
CA VAL A 844 -5.51 -58.03 -7.50
C VAL A 844 -4.73 -59.25 -6.97
N PRO A 845 -4.39 -60.20 -7.85
CA PRO A 845 -4.11 -61.57 -7.44
C PRO A 845 -2.77 -61.74 -6.73
N ASN A 846 -2.73 -62.60 -5.71
CA ASN A 846 -1.47 -63.18 -5.24
C ASN A 846 -1.34 -64.59 -5.83
N ASN A 847 -0.72 -64.68 -7.01
CA ASN A 847 -0.72 -65.89 -7.83
C ASN A 847 -0.09 -67.14 -7.20
N ASN A 848 0.82 -66.97 -6.23
CA ASN A 848 1.51 -68.08 -5.56
C ASN A 848 1.11 -68.26 -4.10
N LEU A 849 0.28 -67.37 -3.52
CA LEU A 849 -0.01 -67.37 -2.09
C LEU A 849 -0.96 -68.52 -1.75
N SER A 850 -0.40 -69.58 -1.13
CA SER A 850 -1.14 -70.78 -0.76
C SER A 850 -1.08 -71.15 0.73
N ASP A 851 -0.22 -70.52 1.53
CA ASP A 851 -0.11 -70.76 2.97
C ASP A 851 -0.54 -69.55 3.81
N PHE A 852 -1.61 -69.75 4.59
CA PHE A 852 -2.24 -68.75 5.47
C PHE A 852 -2.11 -69.14 6.96
N CYS A 853 -1.35 -70.18 7.29
CA CYS A 853 -1.30 -70.75 8.63
C CYS A 853 -0.79 -69.77 9.71
N ALA A 854 -0.04 -68.74 9.31
CA ALA A 854 0.39 -67.67 10.19
C ALA A 854 -0.77 -66.93 10.88
N LEU A 855 -1.96 -66.88 10.26
CA LEU A 855 -3.13 -66.19 10.82
C LEU A 855 -3.91 -67.02 11.86
N THR A 856 -3.52 -68.27 12.11
CA THR A 856 -4.25 -69.18 13.02
C THR A 856 -4.39 -68.60 14.43
N ASN A 857 -3.32 -67.99 14.96
CA ASN A 857 -3.35 -67.42 16.30
C ASN A 857 -4.30 -66.21 16.39
N LEU A 858 -4.30 -65.34 15.38
CA LEU A 858 -5.23 -64.21 15.29
C LEU A 858 -6.69 -64.68 15.35
N PHE A 859 -7.05 -65.72 14.58
CA PHE A 859 -8.44 -66.17 14.50
C PHE A 859 -8.89 -67.05 15.67
N THR A 860 -7.96 -67.66 16.40
CA THR A 860 -8.28 -68.50 17.57
C THR A 860 -8.26 -67.73 18.89
N ASN A 861 -7.31 -66.81 19.06
CA ASN A 861 -7.05 -66.13 20.33
C ASN A 861 -7.07 -64.59 20.25
N GLY A 862 -7.04 -64.03 19.04
CA GLY A 862 -6.96 -62.59 18.82
C GLY A 862 -8.32 -61.88 18.69
N THR A 863 -8.26 -60.60 18.39
CA THR A 863 -9.42 -59.76 18.05
C THR A 863 -9.28 -59.30 16.60
N TYR A 864 -10.30 -59.57 15.78
CA TYR A 864 -10.31 -59.17 14.38
C TYR A 864 -11.69 -58.68 13.93
N GLY A 865 -11.72 -57.77 12.94
CA GLY A 865 -12.95 -57.36 12.24
C GLY A 865 -13.15 -58.12 10.94
N ASP A 866 -13.52 -57.42 9.86
CA ASP A 866 -13.87 -58.09 8.60
C ASP A 866 -12.62 -58.57 7.84
N VAL A 867 -12.66 -59.81 7.36
CA VAL A 867 -11.55 -60.48 6.65
C VAL A 867 -12.04 -61.00 5.31
N TYR A 868 -11.41 -60.51 4.24
CA TYR A 868 -11.69 -60.90 2.86
C TYR A 868 -10.46 -61.54 2.23
N ILE A 869 -10.57 -62.85 1.94
CA ILE A 869 -9.54 -63.64 1.27
C ILE A 869 -10.15 -64.16 -0.02
N ASP A 870 -9.69 -63.64 -1.16
CA ASP A 870 -10.09 -64.12 -2.48
C ASP A 870 -8.99 -63.82 -3.50
N ASN A 871 -9.03 -64.53 -4.63
CA ASN A 871 -8.12 -64.33 -5.76
C ASN A 871 -6.63 -64.51 -5.41
N ASN A 872 -6.35 -65.47 -4.52
CA ASN A 872 -5.03 -66.04 -4.23
C ASN A 872 -4.93 -67.47 -4.79
N ALA A 873 -3.74 -68.09 -4.73
CA ALA A 873 -3.56 -69.50 -5.13
C ALA A 873 -4.39 -70.46 -4.25
N TYR A 874 -4.58 -70.13 -2.98
CA TYR A 874 -5.51 -70.77 -2.06
C TYR A 874 -6.36 -69.70 -1.37
N ASN A 875 -7.68 -69.91 -1.28
CA ASN A 875 -8.61 -68.94 -0.67
C ASN A 875 -9.38 -69.62 0.48
N PRO A 876 -8.71 -69.93 1.60
CA PRO A 876 -9.38 -70.53 2.75
C PRO A 876 -10.36 -69.54 3.38
N THR A 877 -11.47 -70.05 3.93
CA THR A 877 -12.30 -69.26 4.83
C THR A 877 -11.60 -69.11 6.19
N VAL A 878 -12.05 -68.13 7.00
CA VAL A 878 -11.58 -67.99 8.38
C VAL A 878 -11.76 -69.29 9.17
N GLN A 879 -12.86 -70.02 8.96
CA GLN A 879 -13.09 -71.30 9.62
C GLN A 879 -12.13 -72.39 9.15
N ASP A 880 -11.79 -72.43 7.85
CA ASP A 880 -10.79 -73.39 7.34
C ASP A 880 -9.43 -73.18 8.02
N ILE A 881 -9.03 -71.93 8.26
CA ILE A 881 -7.79 -71.60 8.98
C ILE A 881 -7.86 -72.07 10.45
N ILE A 882 -8.98 -71.81 11.14
CA ILE A 882 -9.20 -72.27 12.53
C ILE A 882 -9.16 -73.81 12.64
N ASP A 883 -9.68 -74.52 11.65
CA ASP A 883 -9.72 -75.99 11.60
C ASP A 883 -8.39 -76.63 11.16
N GLY A 884 -7.37 -75.82 10.83
CA GLY A 884 -6.05 -76.28 10.40
C GLY A 884 -5.93 -76.56 8.89
N ASN A 885 -6.95 -76.27 8.10
CA ASN A 885 -6.93 -76.33 6.63
C ASN A 885 -6.40 -75.01 6.04
N CYS A 886 -5.27 -74.52 6.57
CA CYS A 886 -4.73 -73.20 6.27
C CYS A 886 -3.72 -73.14 5.12
N SER A 887 -3.38 -74.28 4.50
CA SER A 887 -2.48 -74.34 3.34
C SER A 887 -2.89 -75.40 2.31
N ASN A 888 -2.49 -75.19 1.05
CA ASN A 888 -2.71 -76.12 -0.09
C ASN A 888 -1.43 -76.28 -0.93
#